data_AF-A0A6A5YT94-F1
#
_entry.id   AF-A0A6A5YT94-F1
#
_cell.length_a   1.000
_cell.length_b   1.000
_cell.length_c   1.000
_cell.angle_alpha   90.00
_cell.angle_beta   90.00
_cell.angle_gamma   90.00
#
_symmetry.space_group_name_H-M   'P 1'
#
loop_
_entity.id
_entity.type
_entity.pdbx_description
1 polymer ?
#
loop_
_entity_poly.entity_id
_entity_poly.type
_entity_poly.pdbx_seq_one_letter_code
_entity_poly.pdbx_strand_id
1 'polypeptide(L)'
;MPPVDGADASSTPTMDSKEPPVPEKATDVSIARSQPPPETKESLRLRRYVILSFWAVAILLGLPIWWKTTAIYRAELPLQTMTDWADGKICKLVFPLRIALEAPVLPAPDAQHLIRTTQHSLDDLNEFPAHHLRLMLANSPLTPNVSQQVVTDDGPGGEMDDRDIALTVRLIPVETGITPRSLLQPYAPTLDVYYSANQIPPASATGSPLATFIAHELHKIFEEEQALLTYLLTTTSGAHAANVKALSPETWSELARQSTRALKYAPTYHLTFSLFSPTSLPSSWEIEAALQQYITPLLATFSTISNFTVDTQVQLYATFSPSVRQPEYDEALKAWTLRREVLSGFINAAEWPLSPSIGTGPTVNFILYVPEQSQSPLVVKENGGNSWLIPQWGGVLILNPSNDVMKTNTPTALTKEALAPAMHAFSDQLLSLLGLPQTPASLPLRLSTLARVRTASLVFSASSTLGALARLTRQLKAIPIPDTVAKSVDLTLAHLQQACDSLREGKFQGALEHARIAETEAEKAFFERSMVGQVYFPDEHKVAVYLPLLGPVAVPLLMAGIKELKESLSAVGLGHPRRTTPACPKGTFSRARGQPTQADRHYGDLMETSGCLVAVALTQPRSVFSRGACAEAPRSGVVLEGLIEVPESHFRSQGVDQIKQILNGATSEGDKGLSGLVFVAIDKSGKTLVEHASGTRGVQQKEPMDMDTIFWIASMTKIVATIAVLQLVEQGKVSLDDPETVKKYAPEIGRKKVYADGVTPQEQQGAVTLRMLLAHTAGFAYAFWDPRVNINTSPVGTEEFSGDESDITNSPMVNQPGSMWEYGVNIDWAGIILERVTGLKLNDYMQKYIFEPLGIKDVTMFPSKELQKNLAVLHQRAPDGALSERPHLFRRALTAETPEQQAAIFNAGGHGLFAKPKEYVKVMGALLNDGTSPITGKKILEKATVELMWENQIPDQPNFARGGPAPCNPLLANHSPEMYPQSNNPPQGWGLSMFLTIAPGDSGRGANTGWWAGLANSFFWVDREKGVAGVIAGQVVPFGDGKVIPAWFGVEKAIYDNLEN
;
A
#
# COMPACT_ATOMS: atom_id res chain seq x y z
N MET A 1 -24.69 71.16 -18.57
CA MET A 1 -25.73 71.37 -19.59
C MET A 1 -26.34 70.02 -19.97
N PRO A 2 -27.60 69.97 -20.45
CA PRO A 2 -28.52 68.83 -20.24
C PRO A 2 -29.10 68.32 -21.59
N PRO A 3 -30.32 67.71 -21.67
CA PRO A 3 -31.12 66.89 -20.74
C PRO A 3 -31.20 65.41 -21.26
N VAL A 4 -32.03 64.45 -20.82
CA VAL A 4 -33.50 64.31 -20.64
C VAL A 4 -33.74 62.97 -19.88
N ASP A 5 -34.75 62.68 -19.04
CA ASP A 5 -35.71 63.37 -18.14
C ASP A 5 -36.24 62.24 -17.19
N GLY A 6 -37.17 62.31 -16.21
CA GLY A 6 -38.34 63.16 -15.88
C GLY A 6 -39.66 62.43 -16.22
N ALA A 7 -40.67 62.28 -15.36
CA ALA A 7 -40.90 62.70 -13.96
C ALA A 7 -42.03 61.79 -13.35
N ASP A 8 -42.58 61.92 -12.12
CA ASP A 8 -42.44 62.92 -11.05
C ASP A 8 -42.88 62.41 -9.63
N ALA A 9 -42.63 63.24 -8.60
CA ALA A 9 -43.44 63.63 -7.41
C ALA A 9 -44.72 62.85 -6.97
N SER A 10 -45.15 62.81 -5.69
CA SER A 10 -44.64 63.24 -4.35
C SER A 10 -45.64 62.70 -3.26
N SER A 11 -45.67 63.01 -1.94
CA SER A 11 -45.00 63.98 -1.05
C SER A 11 -44.94 63.53 0.43
N THR A 12 -44.02 64.11 1.21
CA THR A 12 -43.83 64.03 2.70
C THR A 12 -44.52 65.22 3.43
N PRO A 13 -44.47 65.49 4.79
CA PRO A 13 -43.33 65.31 5.74
C PRO A 13 -43.56 65.15 7.29
N THR A 14 -42.42 65.00 8.04
CA THR A 14 -42.09 65.44 9.44
C THR A 14 -42.99 65.06 10.65
N MET A 15 -42.50 64.31 11.66
CA MET A 15 -41.67 64.69 12.85
C MET A 15 -42.39 65.45 13.98
N ASP A 16 -42.35 64.95 15.23
CA ASP A 16 -41.83 65.65 16.44
C ASP A 16 -41.63 64.69 17.66
N SER A 17 -41.30 65.20 18.87
CA SER A 17 -40.72 64.49 20.02
C SER A 17 -41.17 64.99 21.42
N LYS A 18 -41.27 64.10 22.44
CA LYS A 18 -40.93 64.25 23.90
C LYS A 18 -41.66 63.28 24.87
N GLU A 19 -41.01 62.99 26.00
CA GLU A 19 -41.53 62.35 27.26
C GLU A 19 -42.13 63.43 28.22
N PRO A 20 -42.55 63.19 29.51
CA PRO A 20 -42.55 62.00 30.41
C PRO A 20 -43.92 61.84 31.18
N PRO A 21 -44.07 61.35 32.45
CA PRO A 21 -43.29 60.49 33.36
C PRO A 21 -44.08 59.29 34.00
N VAL A 22 -43.44 58.58 34.96
CA VAL A 22 -43.86 57.37 35.72
C VAL A 22 -44.66 57.72 37.02
N PRO A 23 -45.72 56.97 37.46
CA PRO A 23 -45.56 56.02 38.59
C PRO A 23 -46.54 54.79 38.76
N GLU A 24 -46.02 53.80 39.50
CA GLU A 24 -46.64 52.79 40.40
C GLU A 24 -47.54 51.61 39.93
N LYS A 25 -47.10 50.41 40.38
CA LYS A 25 -47.84 49.22 40.90
C LYS A 25 -49.14 48.78 40.20
N ALA A 26 -49.05 47.66 39.48
CA ALA A 26 -50.17 46.74 39.21
C ALA A 26 -49.98 45.42 40.00
N THR A 27 -51.08 44.79 40.41
CA THR A 27 -51.10 43.57 41.24
C THR A 27 -51.05 42.27 40.43
N ASP A 28 -50.52 41.22 41.06
CA ASP A 28 -50.41 39.86 40.54
C ASP A 28 -51.78 39.20 40.26
N VAL A 29 -51.96 38.60 39.07
CA VAL A 29 -53.15 37.84 38.67
C VAL A 29 -52.73 36.67 37.77
N SER A 30 -53.15 35.46 38.11
CA SER A 30 -52.73 34.22 37.46
C SER A 30 -53.48 33.91 36.16
N ILE A 31 -52.74 33.47 35.12
CA ILE A 31 -53.30 33.08 33.82
C ILE A 31 -53.49 31.56 33.76
N ALA A 32 -54.74 31.11 33.70
CA ALA A 32 -55.08 29.70 33.43
C ALA A 32 -55.10 29.41 31.92
N ARG A 33 -54.53 28.28 31.49
CA ARG A 33 -54.57 27.82 30.09
C ARG A 33 -55.92 27.19 29.76
N SER A 34 -56.56 27.68 28.69
CA SER A 34 -57.73 27.05 28.05
C SER A 34 -57.34 25.76 27.30
N GLN A 35 -58.27 24.81 27.17
CA GLN A 35 -58.15 23.62 26.32
C GLN A 35 -59.12 23.70 25.12
N PRO A 36 -58.76 23.12 23.95
CA PRO A 36 -59.62 23.10 22.77
C PRO A 36 -60.84 22.17 22.93
N PRO A 37 -61.92 22.39 22.14
CA PRO A 37 -63.15 21.59 22.21
C PRO A 37 -62.99 20.16 21.64
N PRO A 38 -63.87 19.20 22.01
CA PRO A 38 -63.77 17.80 21.60
C PRO A 38 -64.15 17.54 20.13
N GLU A 39 -63.43 16.62 19.47
CA GLU A 39 -63.69 16.16 18.09
C GLU A 39 -65.02 15.40 17.93
N THR A 40 -65.60 15.40 16.71
CA THR A 40 -66.85 14.69 16.40
C THR A 40 -66.60 13.24 15.97
N LYS A 41 -67.64 12.39 16.05
CA LYS A 41 -67.54 10.97 15.65
C LYS A 41 -67.27 10.76 14.15
N GLU A 42 -67.55 11.77 13.32
CA GLU A 42 -67.36 11.71 11.87
C GLU A 42 -65.93 12.11 11.49
N SER A 43 -65.34 13.13 12.13
CA SER A 43 -63.93 13.47 11.92
C SER A 43 -63.00 12.32 12.33
N LEU A 44 -63.32 11.60 13.40
CA LEU A 44 -62.59 10.38 13.81
C LEU A 44 -62.64 9.26 12.76
N ARG A 45 -63.77 9.06 12.08
CA ARG A 45 -63.88 8.09 10.98
C ARG A 45 -63.09 8.53 9.74
N LEU A 46 -63.21 9.81 9.36
CA LEU A 46 -62.48 10.37 8.22
C LEU A 46 -60.96 10.25 8.45
N ARG A 47 -60.49 10.60 9.65
CA ARG A 47 -59.10 10.44 10.12
C ARG A 47 -58.59 9.00 9.97
N ARG A 48 -59.37 8.00 10.40
CA ARG A 48 -59.03 6.57 10.22
C ARG A 48 -58.82 6.21 8.75
N TYR A 49 -59.72 6.61 7.86
CA TYR A 49 -59.59 6.31 6.44
C TYR A 49 -58.39 7.01 5.79
N VAL A 50 -58.11 8.27 6.16
CA VAL A 50 -56.93 9.01 5.66
C VAL A 50 -55.63 8.34 6.11
N ILE A 51 -55.51 7.99 7.40
CA ILE A 51 -54.32 7.28 7.92
C ILE A 51 -54.14 5.94 7.21
N LEU A 52 -55.21 5.17 7.01
CA LEU A 52 -55.18 3.90 6.27
C LEU A 52 -54.76 4.09 4.81
N SER A 53 -55.21 5.15 4.11
CA SER A 53 -54.78 5.40 2.73
C SER A 53 -53.30 5.77 2.62
N PHE A 54 -52.77 6.56 3.58
CA PHE A 54 -51.33 6.85 3.62
C PHE A 54 -50.49 5.59 3.86
N TRP A 55 -50.89 4.73 4.79
CA TRP A 55 -50.21 3.45 5.03
C TRP A 55 -50.32 2.48 3.84
N ALA A 56 -51.47 2.44 3.15
CA ALA A 56 -51.63 1.65 1.94
C ALA A 56 -50.67 2.11 0.81
N VAL A 57 -50.55 3.42 0.59
CA VAL A 57 -49.59 3.97 -0.41
C VAL A 57 -48.14 3.70 0.01
N ALA A 58 -47.79 3.89 1.29
CA ALA A 58 -46.45 3.64 1.79
C ALA A 58 -46.01 2.17 1.64
N ILE A 59 -46.92 1.22 1.87
CA ILE A 59 -46.64 -0.22 1.78
C ILE A 59 -46.70 -0.74 0.33
N LEU A 60 -47.70 -0.34 -0.46
CA LEU A 60 -47.93 -0.91 -1.79
C LEU A 60 -47.13 -0.22 -2.91
N LEU A 61 -46.67 1.03 -2.70
CA LEU A 61 -45.88 1.78 -3.67
C LEU A 61 -44.55 2.26 -3.09
N GLY A 62 -44.57 2.83 -1.88
CA GLY A 62 -43.36 3.39 -1.23
C GLY A 62 -42.24 2.36 -1.05
N LEU A 63 -42.50 1.28 -0.32
CA LEU A 63 -41.52 0.21 -0.05
C LEU A 63 -41.00 -0.47 -1.33
N PRO A 64 -41.84 -0.91 -2.29
CA PRO A 64 -41.35 -1.52 -3.53
C PRO A 64 -40.52 -0.58 -4.41
N ILE A 65 -40.88 0.70 -4.52
CA ILE A 65 -40.09 1.68 -5.27
C ILE A 65 -38.76 1.92 -4.56
N TRP A 66 -38.78 2.20 -3.25
CA TRP A 66 -37.58 2.42 -2.45
C TRP A 66 -36.59 1.26 -2.60
N TRP A 67 -37.02 0.02 -2.35
CA TRP A 67 -36.20 -1.18 -2.50
C TRP A 67 -35.61 -1.33 -3.90
N LYS A 68 -36.39 -1.06 -4.96
CA LYS A 68 -35.92 -1.11 -6.34
C LYS A 68 -34.90 0.00 -6.67
N THR A 69 -34.98 1.15 -6.01
CA THR A 69 -34.05 2.27 -6.19
C THR A 69 -32.78 2.22 -5.33
N THR A 70 -32.78 1.46 -4.23
CA THR A 70 -31.62 1.34 -3.32
C THR A 70 -30.81 0.06 -3.49
N ALA A 71 -31.35 -0.93 -4.21
CA ALA A 71 -30.64 -2.14 -4.59
C ALA A 71 -29.49 -1.85 -5.57
N ILE A 72 -28.28 -2.33 -5.24
CA ILE A 72 -27.12 -2.28 -6.13
C ILE A 72 -27.26 -3.41 -7.16
N TYR A 73 -27.04 -3.11 -8.45
CA TYR A 73 -27.01 -4.14 -9.48
C TYR A 73 -25.75 -5.01 -9.36
N ARG A 74 -25.95 -6.32 -9.48
CA ARG A 74 -24.90 -7.33 -9.33
C ARG A 74 -25.20 -8.49 -10.28
N ALA A 75 -24.40 -8.60 -11.34
CA ALA A 75 -24.41 -9.78 -12.20
C ALA A 75 -24.03 -11.04 -11.38
N GLU A 76 -24.63 -12.17 -11.74
CA GLU A 76 -24.29 -13.46 -11.12
C GLU A 76 -22.95 -13.96 -11.68
N LEU A 77 -22.05 -14.40 -10.80
CA LEU A 77 -20.77 -15.01 -11.18
C LEU A 77 -20.76 -16.50 -10.80
N PRO A 78 -20.12 -17.37 -11.60
CA PRO A 78 -19.98 -18.81 -11.31
C PRO A 78 -18.93 -19.06 -10.20
N LEU A 79 -19.18 -18.51 -9.01
CA LEU A 79 -18.23 -18.41 -7.90
C LEU A 79 -17.63 -19.75 -7.47
N GLN A 80 -18.37 -20.85 -7.59
CA GLN A 80 -17.88 -22.18 -7.24
C GLN A 80 -16.86 -22.67 -8.28
N THR A 81 -17.21 -22.59 -9.57
CA THR A 81 -16.33 -22.91 -10.71
C THR A 81 -15.03 -22.09 -10.67
N MET A 82 -15.12 -20.79 -10.35
CA MET A 82 -13.94 -19.92 -10.18
C MET A 82 -13.00 -20.44 -9.08
N THR A 83 -13.54 -20.90 -7.93
CA THR A 83 -12.71 -21.52 -6.88
C THR A 83 -12.23 -22.93 -7.24
N ASP A 84 -12.99 -23.71 -8.01
CA ASP A 84 -12.55 -25.06 -8.44
C ASP A 84 -11.47 -25.03 -9.54
N TRP A 85 -11.35 -23.92 -10.28
CA TRP A 85 -10.19 -23.58 -11.09
C TRP A 85 -8.99 -23.17 -10.22
N ALA A 86 -9.17 -22.23 -9.29
CA ALA A 86 -8.10 -21.76 -8.39
C ALA A 86 -7.52 -22.88 -7.50
N ASP A 87 -8.35 -23.81 -7.06
CA ASP A 87 -7.98 -25.00 -6.27
C ASP A 87 -7.43 -26.15 -7.15
N GLY A 88 -7.30 -25.96 -8.48
CA GLY A 88 -6.70 -26.94 -9.38
C GLY A 88 -7.53 -28.21 -9.64
N LYS A 89 -8.84 -28.18 -9.35
CA LYS A 89 -9.71 -29.38 -9.45
C LYS A 89 -10.14 -29.68 -10.88
N ILE A 90 -10.42 -28.64 -11.68
CA ILE A 90 -10.98 -28.76 -13.03
C ILE A 90 -9.89 -29.11 -14.06
N CYS A 91 -8.73 -28.47 -13.97
CA CYS A 91 -7.62 -28.70 -14.89
C CYS A 91 -6.37 -29.17 -14.15
N LYS A 92 -5.93 -30.39 -14.49
CA LYS A 92 -4.56 -30.85 -14.26
C LYS A 92 -3.80 -30.63 -15.56
N LEU A 93 -2.72 -29.85 -15.51
CA LEU A 93 -1.86 -29.64 -16.67
C LEU A 93 -1.17 -30.95 -17.04
N VAL A 94 -1.11 -31.26 -18.33
CA VAL A 94 -0.38 -32.39 -18.90
C VAL A 94 0.30 -31.91 -20.19
N PHE A 95 1.53 -32.35 -20.42
CA PHE A 95 2.38 -31.96 -21.55
C PHE A 95 2.76 -33.22 -22.35
N PRO A 96 1.91 -33.66 -23.30
CA PRO A 96 2.18 -34.83 -24.14
C PRO A 96 3.02 -34.42 -25.36
N LEU A 97 4.34 -34.55 -25.25
CA LEU A 97 5.29 -34.26 -26.33
C LEU A 97 5.35 -35.43 -27.31
N ARG A 98 4.89 -35.20 -28.54
CA ARG A 98 4.99 -36.18 -29.64
C ARG A 98 6.39 -36.15 -30.23
N ILE A 99 7.04 -37.31 -30.31
CA ILE A 99 8.39 -37.48 -30.85
C ILE A 99 8.32 -38.43 -32.07
N ALA A 100 8.74 -37.94 -33.23
CA ALA A 100 8.72 -38.71 -34.47
C ALA A 100 10.04 -39.47 -34.69
N LEU A 101 9.98 -40.73 -35.12
CA LEU A 101 11.15 -41.54 -35.46
C LEU A 101 11.26 -41.72 -36.97
N GLU A 102 12.25 -41.08 -37.59
CA GLU A 102 12.66 -41.31 -38.97
C GLU A 102 13.60 -42.52 -39.04
N ALA A 103 13.14 -43.62 -39.64
CA ALA A 103 13.86 -44.89 -39.70
C ALA A 103 14.02 -45.42 -41.16
N PRO A 104 14.58 -44.63 -42.10
CA PRO A 104 14.44 -44.85 -43.56
C PRO A 104 15.11 -46.13 -44.11
N VAL A 105 15.97 -46.79 -43.33
CA VAL A 105 16.71 -48.01 -43.72
C VAL A 105 16.20 -49.26 -42.98
N LEU A 106 15.28 -49.10 -42.01
CA LEU A 106 14.76 -50.20 -41.19
C LEU A 106 13.43 -50.74 -41.75
N PRO A 107 13.21 -52.07 -41.74
CA PRO A 107 11.89 -52.63 -42.00
C PRO A 107 10.86 -52.12 -40.99
N ALA A 108 9.64 -51.82 -41.47
CA ALA A 108 8.53 -51.36 -40.64
C ALA A 108 8.28 -52.17 -39.34
N PRO A 109 8.29 -53.52 -39.32
CA PRO A 109 8.10 -54.27 -38.07
C PRO A 109 9.24 -54.06 -37.06
N ASP A 110 10.48 -53.94 -37.52
CA ASP A 110 11.64 -53.74 -36.65
C ASP A 110 11.67 -52.30 -36.10
N ALA A 111 11.26 -51.31 -36.90
CA ALA A 111 11.07 -49.94 -36.45
C ALA A 111 9.93 -49.83 -35.41
N GLN A 112 8.81 -50.52 -35.61
CA GLN A 112 7.73 -50.60 -34.61
C GLN A 112 8.18 -51.31 -33.33
N HIS A 113 8.99 -52.37 -33.45
CA HIS A 113 9.58 -53.05 -32.31
C HIS A 113 10.48 -52.11 -31.50
N LEU A 114 11.38 -51.38 -32.17
CA LEU A 114 12.27 -50.39 -31.58
C LEU A 114 11.50 -49.26 -30.87
N ILE A 115 10.44 -48.72 -31.48
CA ILE A 115 9.55 -47.72 -30.86
C ILE A 115 8.97 -48.25 -29.56
N ARG A 116 8.39 -49.46 -29.57
CA ARG A 116 7.77 -50.07 -28.39
C ARG A 116 8.76 -50.29 -27.24
N THR A 117 9.95 -50.83 -27.53
CA THR A 117 10.99 -51.04 -26.50
C THR A 117 11.52 -49.70 -25.97
N THR A 118 11.68 -48.70 -26.83
CA THR A 118 12.14 -47.35 -26.43
C THR A 118 11.09 -46.66 -25.56
N GLN A 119 9.80 -46.75 -25.91
CA GLN A 119 8.72 -46.17 -25.11
C GLN A 119 8.64 -46.83 -23.72
N HIS A 120 8.86 -48.14 -23.60
CA HIS A 120 8.91 -48.80 -22.29
C HIS A 120 10.05 -48.21 -21.44
N SER A 121 11.28 -48.18 -21.96
CA SER A 121 12.42 -47.59 -21.24
C SER A 121 12.28 -46.09 -20.96
N LEU A 122 11.46 -45.38 -21.72
CA LEU A 122 11.20 -43.94 -21.53
C LEU A 122 10.10 -43.69 -20.49
N ASP A 123 9.08 -44.55 -20.43
CA ASP A 123 8.07 -44.53 -19.38
C ASP A 123 8.68 -45.00 -18.03
N ASP A 124 9.62 -45.97 -18.04
CA ASP A 124 10.39 -46.40 -16.87
C ASP A 124 11.25 -45.27 -16.26
N LEU A 125 11.76 -44.35 -17.09
CA LEU A 125 12.60 -43.21 -16.69
C LEU A 125 11.78 -41.97 -16.26
N ASN A 126 10.46 -41.95 -16.48
CA ASN A 126 9.68 -40.72 -16.36
C ASN A 126 9.10 -40.51 -14.94
N GLU A 127 9.90 -39.91 -14.06
CA GLU A 127 9.51 -39.61 -12.67
C GLU A 127 8.40 -38.55 -12.51
N PHE A 128 8.05 -37.80 -13.57
CA PHE A 128 7.09 -36.69 -13.52
C PHE A 128 5.81 -36.98 -14.34
N PRO A 129 4.69 -37.39 -13.71
CA PRO A 129 3.51 -37.89 -14.42
C PRO A 129 2.72 -36.87 -15.26
N ALA A 130 3.05 -35.57 -15.17
CA ALA A 130 2.41 -34.54 -16.00
C ALA A 130 3.17 -34.27 -17.31
N HIS A 131 4.39 -34.76 -17.48
CA HIS A 131 5.18 -34.61 -18.71
C HIS A 131 5.35 -35.99 -19.34
N HIS A 132 4.91 -36.16 -20.59
CA HIS A 132 4.95 -37.46 -21.26
C HIS A 132 5.58 -37.34 -22.65
N LEU A 133 6.63 -38.11 -22.89
CA LEU A 133 7.21 -38.27 -24.21
C LEU A 133 6.53 -39.45 -24.92
N ARG A 134 5.97 -39.24 -26.11
CA ARG A 134 5.23 -40.26 -26.87
C ARG A 134 5.81 -40.45 -28.26
N LEU A 135 6.41 -41.62 -28.48
CA LEU A 135 7.10 -41.98 -29.71
C LEU A 135 6.10 -42.44 -30.79
N MET A 136 6.30 -41.94 -32.01
CA MET A 136 5.53 -42.28 -33.21
C MET A 136 6.49 -42.57 -34.36
N LEU A 137 6.09 -43.41 -35.31
CA LEU A 137 6.84 -43.58 -36.56
C LEU A 137 6.58 -42.37 -37.46
N ALA A 138 7.62 -41.78 -38.05
CA ALA A 138 7.43 -40.74 -39.05
C ALA A 138 6.79 -41.33 -40.33
N ASN A 139 5.82 -40.62 -40.92
CA ASN A 139 5.34 -40.97 -42.25
C ASN A 139 6.45 -40.71 -43.28
N SER A 140 6.56 -41.56 -44.30
CA SER A 140 7.71 -41.55 -45.21
C SER A 140 7.85 -40.20 -45.93
N PRO A 141 9.05 -39.59 -45.96
CA PRO A 141 9.24 -38.29 -46.59
C PRO A 141 9.02 -38.37 -48.12
N LEU A 142 8.40 -37.32 -48.66
CA LEU A 142 8.32 -37.08 -50.10
C LEU A 142 9.72 -36.87 -50.70
N THR A 143 9.87 -37.20 -51.98
CA THR A 143 11.18 -37.25 -52.66
C THR A 143 11.87 -35.88 -52.71
N PRO A 144 13.17 -35.80 -52.36
CA PRO A 144 13.91 -34.55 -52.45
C PRO A 144 14.22 -34.22 -53.92
N ASN A 145 13.56 -33.20 -54.46
CA ASN A 145 13.89 -32.66 -55.78
C ASN A 145 13.93 -31.12 -55.71
N VAL A 146 14.99 -30.52 -56.26
CA VAL A 146 15.35 -29.11 -56.01
C VAL A 146 14.74 -28.19 -57.06
N SER A 147 13.81 -27.30 -56.67
CA SER A 147 13.62 -25.98 -57.29
C SER A 147 12.68 -25.06 -56.49
N GLN A 148 12.78 -23.75 -56.73
CA GLN A 148 12.16 -22.67 -55.96
C GLN A 148 10.65 -22.47 -56.24
N GLN A 149 9.86 -22.25 -55.18
CA GLN A 149 8.66 -21.38 -55.12
C GLN A 149 8.33 -21.20 -53.61
N VAL A 150 8.32 -19.99 -53.03
CA VAL A 150 7.42 -18.83 -53.21
C VAL A 150 6.02 -19.10 -52.65
N VAL A 151 5.59 -18.23 -51.72
CA VAL A 151 4.35 -18.33 -50.92
C VAL A 151 3.11 -17.94 -51.71
N THR A 152 2.03 -18.70 -51.54
CA THR A 152 0.62 -18.25 -51.71
C THR A 152 -0.25 -18.88 -50.61
N ASP A 153 -1.36 -18.20 -50.27
CA ASP A 153 -2.28 -18.51 -49.17
C ASP A 153 -3.52 -19.32 -49.66
N ASP A 154 -4.51 -19.50 -48.77
CA ASP A 154 -5.87 -20.05 -48.94
C ASP A 154 -6.05 -21.58 -49.08
N GLY A 155 -6.82 -22.17 -48.15
CA GLY A 155 -7.53 -23.46 -48.34
C GLY A 155 -7.56 -24.43 -47.14
N PRO A 156 -8.70 -24.64 -46.46
CA PRO A 156 -8.79 -25.59 -45.35
C PRO A 156 -9.04 -27.03 -45.84
N GLY A 157 -7.99 -27.85 -45.87
CA GLY A 157 -8.03 -29.29 -46.12
C GLY A 157 -7.25 -30.06 -45.04
N GLY A 158 -7.79 -31.19 -44.58
CA GLY A 158 -7.24 -31.92 -43.44
C GLY A 158 -6.04 -32.81 -43.77
N GLU A 159 -4.83 -32.24 -43.78
CA GLU A 159 -3.59 -32.99 -43.60
C GLU A 159 -3.22 -33.04 -42.10
N MET A 160 -2.58 -34.12 -41.65
CA MET A 160 -2.30 -34.34 -40.23
C MET A 160 -1.08 -33.53 -39.82
N ASP A 161 -1.29 -32.52 -38.97
CA ASP A 161 -0.39 -31.37 -38.86
C ASP A 161 1.01 -31.70 -38.27
N ASP A 162 2.04 -31.68 -39.12
CA ASP A 162 3.45 -31.86 -38.74
C ASP A 162 3.95 -30.81 -37.72
N ARG A 163 3.22 -29.69 -37.56
CA ARG A 163 3.56 -28.62 -36.59
C ARG A 163 3.39 -29.04 -35.12
N ASP A 164 2.73 -30.17 -34.84
CA ASP A 164 2.57 -30.73 -33.49
C ASP A 164 3.75 -31.62 -33.03
N ILE A 165 4.80 -31.82 -33.84
CA ILE A 165 5.96 -32.67 -33.48
C ILE A 165 6.96 -31.87 -32.64
N ALA A 166 7.26 -32.37 -31.43
CA ALA A 166 8.17 -31.70 -30.49
C ALA A 166 9.66 -31.96 -30.80
N LEU A 167 9.99 -33.13 -31.34
CA LEU A 167 11.35 -33.54 -31.72
C LEU A 167 11.28 -34.68 -32.75
N THR A 168 12.15 -34.63 -33.76
CA THR A 168 12.34 -35.73 -34.71
C THR A 168 13.66 -36.44 -34.45
N VAL A 169 13.63 -37.76 -34.26
CA VAL A 169 14.80 -38.62 -34.07
C VAL A 169 15.10 -39.32 -35.40
N ARG A 170 16.27 -39.10 -35.98
CA ARG A 170 16.69 -39.68 -37.26
C ARG A 170 17.71 -40.79 -37.05
N LEU A 171 17.39 -42.00 -37.48
CA LEU A 171 18.29 -43.15 -37.40
C LEU A 171 19.20 -43.21 -38.62
N ILE A 172 20.51 -43.01 -38.42
CA ILE A 172 21.52 -43.01 -39.49
C ILE A 172 22.44 -44.25 -39.32
N PRO A 173 22.45 -45.21 -40.25
CA PRO A 173 23.36 -46.35 -40.18
C PRO A 173 24.81 -45.92 -40.48
N VAL A 174 25.77 -46.48 -39.75
CA VAL A 174 27.21 -46.20 -39.93
C VAL A 174 28.02 -47.49 -39.88
N GLU A 175 28.92 -47.67 -40.85
CA GLU A 175 29.77 -48.86 -40.97
C GLU A 175 31.03 -48.81 -40.08
N THR A 176 31.56 -47.62 -39.80
CA THR A 176 32.79 -47.44 -39.00
C THR A 176 32.67 -46.31 -37.98
N GLY A 177 33.06 -46.58 -36.72
CA GLY A 177 33.08 -45.60 -35.63
C GLY A 177 32.46 -46.12 -34.33
N ILE A 178 32.49 -45.28 -33.30
CA ILE A 178 31.84 -45.57 -32.01
C ILE A 178 30.32 -45.38 -32.18
N THR A 179 29.56 -46.44 -31.91
CA THR A 179 28.08 -46.47 -31.97
C THR A 179 27.53 -47.21 -30.74
N PRO A 180 26.34 -46.85 -30.22
CA PRO A 180 25.50 -45.73 -30.64
C PRO A 180 26.10 -44.38 -30.24
N ARG A 181 25.79 -43.33 -31.01
CA ARG A 181 26.10 -41.93 -30.66
C ARG A 181 25.01 -40.99 -31.17
N SER A 182 24.80 -39.87 -30.47
CA SER A 182 23.82 -38.84 -30.79
C SER A 182 24.48 -37.57 -31.34
N LEU A 183 23.70 -36.77 -32.08
CA LEU A 183 23.99 -35.38 -32.40
C LEU A 183 22.67 -34.61 -32.48
N LEU A 184 22.47 -33.64 -31.58
CA LEU A 184 21.32 -32.75 -31.64
C LEU A 184 21.64 -31.55 -32.55
N GLN A 185 20.76 -31.24 -33.48
CA GLN A 185 20.93 -30.12 -34.41
C GLN A 185 20.69 -28.76 -33.71
N PRO A 186 21.62 -27.78 -33.78
CA PRO A 186 21.48 -26.49 -33.07
C PRO A 186 20.31 -25.62 -33.56
N TYR A 187 19.93 -25.76 -34.83
CA TYR A 187 18.96 -24.89 -35.52
C TYR A 187 17.66 -25.61 -35.91
N ALA A 188 17.49 -26.87 -35.53
CA ALA A 188 16.30 -27.68 -35.82
C ALA A 188 15.94 -28.58 -34.63
N PRO A 189 14.66 -28.92 -34.42
CA PRO A 189 14.24 -29.91 -33.44
C PRO A 189 14.51 -31.34 -33.97
N THR A 190 15.78 -31.66 -34.23
CA THR A 190 16.19 -32.93 -34.83
C THR A 190 17.39 -33.54 -34.10
N LEU A 191 17.27 -34.81 -33.73
CA LEU A 191 18.29 -35.62 -33.07
C LEU A 191 18.75 -36.73 -34.03
N ASP A 192 19.94 -36.58 -34.61
CA ASP A 192 20.54 -37.64 -35.43
C ASP A 192 21.17 -38.69 -34.51
N VAL A 193 20.75 -39.94 -34.63
CA VAL A 193 21.26 -41.09 -33.85
C VAL A 193 21.96 -42.06 -34.80
N TYR A 194 23.26 -42.20 -34.62
CA TYR A 194 24.11 -43.03 -35.45
C TYR A 194 24.27 -44.42 -34.81
N TYR A 195 23.91 -45.46 -35.56
CA TYR A 195 23.87 -46.85 -35.09
C TYR A 195 24.58 -47.79 -36.07
N SER A 196 25.03 -48.96 -35.57
CA SER A 196 25.55 -50.04 -36.43
C SER A 196 24.53 -51.18 -36.56
N ALA A 197 24.57 -51.94 -37.66
CA ALA A 197 23.57 -52.96 -37.97
C ALA A 197 23.41 -54.03 -36.86
N ASN A 198 24.48 -54.33 -36.12
CA ASN A 198 24.49 -55.27 -35.00
C ASN A 198 23.71 -54.77 -33.75
N GLN A 199 23.23 -53.53 -33.74
CA GLN A 199 22.53 -52.89 -32.62
C GLN A 199 21.01 -52.83 -32.81
N ILE A 200 20.51 -53.25 -33.99
CA ILE A 200 19.09 -53.44 -34.25
C ILE A 200 18.60 -54.62 -33.40
N PRO A 201 17.58 -54.48 -32.54
CA PRO A 201 17.06 -55.61 -31.79
C PRO A 201 16.30 -56.56 -32.71
N PRO A 202 16.56 -57.88 -32.68
CA PRO A 202 15.67 -58.83 -33.33
C PRO A 202 14.30 -58.80 -32.64
N ALA A 203 13.22 -59.01 -33.38
CA ALA A 203 11.83 -58.89 -32.90
C ALA A 203 11.42 -59.87 -31.75
N SER A 204 12.34 -60.71 -31.27
CA SER A 204 12.21 -61.59 -30.11
C SER A 204 12.96 -61.11 -28.86
N ALA A 205 13.74 -60.03 -28.94
CA ALA A 205 14.51 -59.50 -27.81
C ALA A 205 13.65 -58.62 -26.89
N THR A 206 13.70 -58.88 -25.58
CA THR A 206 12.96 -58.12 -24.56
C THR A 206 13.57 -56.74 -24.25
N GLY A 207 14.80 -56.48 -24.67
CA GLY A 207 15.49 -55.20 -24.49
C GLY A 207 16.45 -54.92 -25.64
N SER A 208 16.86 -53.66 -25.80
CA SER A 208 17.76 -53.20 -26.86
C SER A 208 18.69 -52.11 -26.35
N PRO A 209 20.02 -52.25 -26.49
CA PRO A 209 20.97 -51.18 -26.15
C PRO A 209 20.70 -49.88 -26.91
N LEU A 210 20.21 -49.97 -28.16
CA LEU A 210 19.83 -48.81 -28.96
C LEU A 210 18.56 -48.12 -28.42
N ALA A 211 17.53 -48.89 -28.03
CA ALA A 211 16.34 -48.34 -27.39
C ALA A 211 16.67 -47.65 -26.05
N THR A 212 17.47 -48.30 -25.20
CA THR A 212 17.89 -47.73 -23.91
C THR A 212 18.73 -46.47 -24.12
N PHE A 213 19.63 -46.43 -25.12
CA PHE A 213 20.39 -45.24 -25.47
C PHE A 213 19.49 -44.07 -25.93
N ILE A 214 18.55 -44.33 -26.85
CA ILE A 214 17.61 -43.31 -27.33
C ILE A 214 16.76 -42.79 -26.15
N ALA A 215 16.26 -43.66 -25.28
CA ALA A 215 15.48 -43.25 -24.11
C ALA A 215 16.26 -42.34 -23.14
N HIS A 216 17.53 -42.63 -22.86
CA HIS A 216 18.37 -41.78 -22.01
C HIS A 216 18.68 -40.42 -22.64
N GLU A 217 19.02 -40.38 -23.93
CA GLU A 217 19.28 -39.10 -24.63
C GLU A 217 18.00 -38.26 -24.77
N LEU A 218 16.83 -38.88 -24.96
CA LEU A 218 15.54 -38.17 -24.95
C LEU A 218 15.19 -37.62 -23.56
N HIS A 219 15.38 -38.41 -22.49
CA HIS A 219 15.16 -37.95 -21.12
C HIS A 219 16.02 -36.71 -20.79
N LYS A 220 17.33 -36.81 -21.06
CA LYS A 220 18.33 -35.74 -20.90
C LYS A 220 18.05 -34.47 -21.72
N ILE A 221 17.40 -34.57 -22.89
CA ILE A 221 17.00 -33.42 -23.70
C ILE A 221 15.88 -32.60 -23.04
N PHE A 222 15.02 -33.23 -22.24
CA PHE A 222 13.87 -32.59 -21.58
C PHE A 222 14.02 -32.47 -20.04
N GLU A 223 15.17 -32.81 -19.47
CA GLU A 223 15.44 -32.79 -18.03
C GLU A 223 15.26 -31.38 -17.40
N GLU A 224 15.83 -30.33 -18.02
CA GLU A 224 15.65 -28.93 -17.58
C GLU A 224 14.19 -28.48 -17.69
N GLU A 225 13.44 -28.97 -18.69
CA GLU A 225 12.00 -28.69 -18.82
C GLU A 225 11.17 -29.33 -17.71
N GLN A 226 11.42 -30.61 -17.37
CA GLN A 226 10.75 -31.27 -16.26
C GLN A 226 11.04 -30.56 -14.93
N ALA A 227 12.29 -30.10 -14.73
CA ALA A 227 12.68 -29.36 -13.55
C ALA A 227 12.01 -27.97 -13.47
N LEU A 228 11.96 -27.21 -14.59
CA LEU A 228 11.25 -25.92 -14.68
C LEU A 228 9.75 -26.05 -14.41
N LEU A 229 9.07 -27.03 -15.02
CA LEU A 229 7.64 -27.28 -14.80
C LEU A 229 7.36 -27.72 -13.35
N THR A 230 8.22 -28.55 -12.77
CA THR A 230 8.15 -28.96 -11.36
C THR A 230 8.32 -27.76 -10.42
N TYR A 231 9.28 -26.88 -10.70
CA TYR A 231 9.52 -25.66 -9.92
C TYR A 231 8.31 -24.71 -9.97
N LEU A 232 7.68 -24.52 -11.13
CA LEU A 232 6.44 -23.74 -11.22
C LEU A 232 5.29 -24.37 -10.43
N LEU A 233 5.05 -25.67 -10.56
CA LEU A 233 3.95 -26.39 -9.89
C LEU A 233 4.07 -26.40 -8.35
N THR A 234 5.30 -26.32 -7.84
CA THR A 234 5.59 -26.31 -6.40
C THR A 234 5.63 -24.91 -5.80
N THR A 235 5.85 -23.86 -6.61
CA THR A 235 5.91 -22.47 -6.14
C THR A 235 4.58 -21.71 -6.21
N THR A 236 3.64 -22.06 -7.09
CA THR A 236 2.46 -21.22 -7.35
C THR A 236 1.28 -21.42 -6.40
N SER A 237 0.91 -22.66 -6.01
CA SER A 237 -0.03 -22.92 -4.89
C SER A 237 -0.19 -24.40 -4.50
N GLY A 238 -0.54 -24.63 -3.23
CA GLY A 238 -0.42 -25.93 -2.53
C GLY A 238 -1.36 -27.08 -2.93
N ALA A 239 -2.24 -26.93 -3.93
CA ALA A 239 -3.11 -28.03 -4.39
C ALA A 239 -2.43 -28.94 -5.42
N HIS A 240 -1.64 -28.36 -6.35
CA HIS A 240 -0.97 -29.13 -7.41
C HIS A 240 0.33 -29.79 -6.94
N ALA A 241 0.99 -29.24 -5.92
CA ALA A 241 2.25 -29.77 -5.38
C ALA A 241 2.14 -31.16 -4.72
N ALA A 242 0.93 -31.60 -4.35
CA ALA A 242 0.69 -32.73 -3.44
C ALA A 242 1.19 -34.11 -3.91
N ASN A 243 1.59 -34.27 -5.18
CA ASN A 243 2.11 -35.53 -5.74
C ASN A 243 3.40 -35.34 -6.56
N VAL A 244 4.11 -34.21 -6.41
CA VAL A 244 5.31 -33.92 -7.20
C VAL A 244 6.57 -34.21 -6.39
N LYS A 245 7.52 -34.95 -6.97
CA LYS A 245 8.82 -35.27 -6.34
C LYS A 245 9.61 -33.97 -6.12
N ALA A 246 10.16 -33.79 -4.92
CA ALA A 246 10.99 -32.62 -4.61
C ALA A 246 12.29 -32.64 -5.45
N LEU A 247 12.65 -31.49 -6.03
CA LEU A 247 13.90 -31.30 -6.75
C LEU A 247 15.11 -31.33 -5.80
N SER A 248 16.30 -31.53 -6.36
CA SER A 248 17.53 -31.40 -5.56
C SER A 248 17.69 -29.95 -5.06
N PRO A 249 18.30 -29.71 -3.87
CA PRO A 249 18.53 -28.36 -3.37
C PRO A 249 19.36 -27.49 -4.31
N GLU A 250 20.32 -28.10 -5.02
CA GLU A 250 21.18 -27.43 -6.00
C GLU A 250 20.36 -26.96 -7.21
N THR A 251 19.61 -27.88 -7.84
CA THR A 251 18.69 -27.56 -8.95
C THR A 251 17.68 -26.50 -8.55
N TRP A 252 17.10 -26.60 -7.34
CA TRP A 252 16.17 -25.61 -6.81
C TRP A 252 16.79 -24.21 -6.70
N SER A 253 18.02 -24.14 -6.19
CA SER A 253 18.73 -22.86 -6.04
C SER A 253 19.05 -22.19 -7.37
N GLU A 254 19.40 -22.96 -8.41
CA GLU A 254 19.67 -22.42 -9.74
C GLU A 254 18.39 -21.96 -10.43
N LEU A 255 17.32 -22.76 -10.38
CA LEU A 255 16.02 -22.35 -10.93
C LEU A 255 15.44 -21.13 -10.21
N ALA A 256 15.65 -21.00 -8.89
CA ALA A 256 15.28 -19.79 -8.15
C ALA A 256 16.14 -18.56 -8.54
N ARG A 257 17.41 -18.76 -8.91
CA ARG A 257 18.28 -17.70 -9.45
C ARG A 257 17.86 -17.29 -10.87
N GLN A 258 17.44 -18.25 -11.69
CA GLN A 258 16.92 -18.01 -13.04
C GLN A 258 15.56 -17.29 -13.00
N SER A 259 14.63 -17.72 -12.14
CA SER A 259 13.29 -17.12 -12.02
C SER A 259 13.32 -15.71 -11.45
N THR A 260 14.21 -15.40 -10.51
CA THR A 260 14.41 -14.04 -9.99
C THR A 260 15.12 -13.11 -10.97
N ARG A 261 15.98 -13.65 -11.85
CA ARG A 261 16.66 -12.91 -12.94
C ARG A 261 15.72 -12.56 -14.10
N ALA A 262 14.83 -13.49 -14.45
CA ALA A 262 13.94 -13.38 -15.60
C ALA A 262 12.77 -12.40 -15.38
N LEU A 263 12.29 -11.82 -16.48
CA LEU A 263 11.11 -10.96 -16.53
C LEU A 263 9.83 -11.77 -16.31
N LYS A 264 8.86 -11.13 -15.65
CA LYS A 264 7.45 -11.55 -15.73
C LYS A 264 7.00 -11.56 -17.20
N TYR A 265 6.07 -12.45 -17.52
CA TYR A 265 5.54 -12.53 -18.88
C TYR A 265 4.78 -11.24 -19.24
N ALA A 266 4.98 -10.76 -20.46
CA ALA A 266 4.14 -9.74 -21.06
C ALA A 266 3.81 -10.13 -22.52
N PRO A 267 2.62 -9.76 -23.04
CA PRO A 267 2.27 -10.00 -24.44
C PRO A 267 3.09 -9.13 -25.40
N THR A 268 3.62 -7.99 -24.92
CA THR A 268 4.49 -7.07 -25.65
C THR A 268 5.56 -6.54 -24.69
N TYR A 269 6.82 -6.48 -25.14
CA TYR A 269 7.94 -5.80 -24.45
C TYR A 269 8.43 -4.60 -25.26
N HIS A 270 8.89 -3.56 -24.58
CA HIS A 270 9.60 -2.43 -25.20
C HIS A 270 11.10 -2.58 -24.97
N LEU A 271 11.93 -2.52 -26.02
CA LEU A 271 13.39 -2.69 -25.93
C LEU A 271 14.08 -1.35 -26.24
N THR A 272 14.81 -0.79 -25.28
CA THR A 272 15.46 0.53 -25.39
C THR A 272 16.99 0.41 -25.49
N PHE A 273 17.54 0.57 -26.69
CA PHE A 273 19.00 0.54 -26.94
C PHE A 273 19.60 1.94 -26.80
N SER A 274 20.56 2.10 -25.88
CA SER A 274 21.04 3.40 -25.40
C SER A 274 22.56 3.52 -25.54
N LEU A 275 23.05 4.47 -26.33
CA LEU A 275 24.48 4.79 -26.42
C LEU A 275 24.82 5.94 -25.46
N PHE A 276 25.62 5.66 -24.45
CA PHE A 276 26.04 6.62 -23.42
C PHE A 276 27.55 6.90 -23.53
N SER A 277 27.93 8.18 -23.54
CA SER A 277 29.33 8.64 -23.49
C SER A 277 29.46 9.81 -22.51
N PRO A 278 30.53 9.90 -21.69
CA PRO A 278 30.81 11.06 -20.84
C PRO A 278 31.31 12.28 -21.62
N THR A 279 31.51 12.17 -22.94
CA THR A 279 31.95 13.26 -23.82
C THR A 279 30.96 13.49 -24.97
N SER A 280 31.33 14.32 -25.95
CA SER A 280 30.59 14.48 -27.22
C SER A 280 30.86 13.38 -28.26
N LEU A 281 31.74 12.41 -27.97
CA LEU A 281 32.15 11.35 -28.90
C LEU A 281 32.02 9.96 -28.24
N PRO A 282 31.54 8.92 -28.94
CA PRO A 282 30.88 8.97 -30.26
C PRO A 282 29.54 9.72 -30.20
N SER A 283 29.27 10.54 -31.20
CA SER A 283 28.01 11.31 -31.33
C SER A 283 26.87 10.52 -31.98
N SER A 284 27.20 9.41 -32.64
CA SER A 284 26.26 8.59 -33.40
C SER A 284 26.75 7.14 -33.54
N TRP A 285 25.90 6.28 -34.08
CA TRP A 285 26.13 4.84 -34.24
C TRP A 285 25.25 4.25 -35.33
N GLU A 286 25.74 3.25 -36.05
CA GLU A 286 24.99 2.53 -37.10
C GLU A 286 24.03 1.47 -36.51
N ILE A 287 23.31 1.85 -35.45
CA ILE A 287 22.52 0.93 -34.62
C ILE A 287 21.41 0.24 -35.40
N GLU A 288 20.73 0.93 -36.33
CA GLU A 288 19.65 0.33 -37.13
C GLU A 288 20.15 -0.86 -37.95
N ALA A 289 21.28 -0.71 -38.64
CA ALA A 289 21.88 -1.76 -39.47
C ALA A 289 22.48 -2.91 -38.63
N ALA A 290 22.84 -2.64 -37.37
CA ALA A 290 23.25 -3.66 -36.40
C ALA A 290 22.02 -4.42 -35.84
N LEU A 291 20.96 -3.72 -35.42
CA LEU A 291 19.71 -4.31 -34.95
C LEU A 291 19.10 -5.22 -36.02
N GLN A 292 18.98 -4.75 -37.27
CA GLN A 292 18.43 -5.53 -38.39
C GLN A 292 19.20 -6.83 -38.65
N GLN A 293 20.52 -6.87 -38.41
CA GLN A 293 21.33 -8.09 -38.61
C GLN A 293 21.32 -9.03 -37.40
N TYR A 294 21.39 -8.51 -36.18
CA TYR A 294 21.66 -9.32 -34.98
C TYR A 294 20.45 -9.51 -34.07
N ILE A 295 19.62 -8.47 -33.91
CA ILE A 295 18.49 -8.47 -32.95
C ILE A 295 17.17 -8.80 -33.64
N THR A 296 16.84 -8.18 -34.78
CA THR A 296 15.57 -8.41 -35.49
C THR A 296 15.31 -9.89 -35.83
N PRO A 297 16.29 -10.71 -36.29
CA PRO A 297 16.05 -12.14 -36.51
C PRO A 297 15.74 -12.89 -35.20
N LEU A 298 16.37 -12.51 -34.09
CA LEU A 298 16.10 -13.08 -32.78
C LEU A 298 14.67 -12.76 -32.33
N LEU A 299 14.25 -11.48 -32.40
CA LEU A 299 12.90 -11.05 -32.05
C LEU A 299 11.83 -11.72 -32.93
N ALA A 300 12.07 -11.86 -34.23
CA ALA A 300 11.19 -12.59 -35.14
C ALA A 300 10.98 -14.05 -34.69
N THR A 301 12.00 -14.69 -34.10
CA THR A 301 11.92 -16.07 -33.60
C THR A 301 11.10 -16.17 -32.30
N PHE A 302 10.99 -15.09 -31.51
CA PHE A 302 10.16 -15.01 -30.31
C PHE A 302 8.72 -14.52 -30.55
N SER A 303 8.38 -14.07 -31.77
CA SER A 303 7.07 -13.46 -32.09
C SER A 303 5.84 -14.35 -31.79
N THR A 304 6.02 -15.66 -31.73
CA THR A 304 4.99 -16.64 -31.31
C THR A 304 4.70 -16.62 -29.81
N ILE A 305 5.62 -16.10 -28.99
CA ILE A 305 5.53 -16.06 -27.52
C ILE A 305 5.16 -14.65 -27.03
N SER A 306 5.84 -13.63 -27.55
CA SER A 306 5.64 -12.22 -27.18
C SER A 306 5.99 -11.30 -28.36
N ASN A 307 5.33 -10.15 -28.44
CA ASN A 307 5.67 -9.08 -29.37
C ASN A 307 6.78 -8.19 -28.80
N PHE A 308 7.49 -7.49 -29.69
CA PHE A 308 8.56 -6.56 -29.32
C PHE A 308 8.45 -5.27 -30.12
N THR A 309 8.65 -4.15 -29.45
CA THR A 309 8.95 -2.83 -30.04
C THR A 309 10.40 -2.47 -29.70
N VAL A 310 11.04 -1.66 -30.54
CA VAL A 310 12.45 -1.30 -30.38
C VAL A 310 12.65 0.20 -30.56
N ASP A 311 13.11 0.85 -29.49
CA ASP A 311 13.47 2.26 -29.46
C ASP A 311 15.00 2.40 -29.32
N THR A 312 15.56 3.50 -29.84
CA THR A 312 17.00 3.79 -29.71
C THR A 312 17.25 5.23 -29.27
N GLN A 313 18.23 5.44 -28.40
CA GLN A 313 18.61 6.77 -27.88
C GLN A 313 20.13 6.93 -27.79
N VAL A 314 20.60 8.18 -27.80
CA VAL A 314 22.01 8.56 -27.62
C VAL A 314 22.07 9.65 -26.55
N GLN A 315 22.82 9.43 -25.48
CA GLN A 315 23.06 10.41 -24.41
C GLN A 315 24.55 10.77 -24.38
N LEU A 316 24.84 12.03 -24.68
CA LEU A 316 26.17 12.61 -24.54
C LEU A 316 26.32 13.27 -23.17
N TYR A 317 27.56 13.40 -22.71
CA TYR A 317 27.91 13.87 -21.37
C TYR A 317 27.29 13.04 -20.22
N ALA A 318 27.05 11.76 -20.47
CA ALA A 318 26.64 10.76 -19.49
C ALA A 318 27.81 10.39 -18.56
N THR A 319 28.17 11.28 -17.64
CA THR A 319 29.19 11.03 -16.61
C THR A 319 28.68 10.10 -15.51
N PHE A 320 29.61 9.46 -14.78
CA PHE A 320 29.29 8.75 -13.53
C PHE A 320 28.69 9.71 -12.50
N SER A 321 27.60 9.32 -11.83
CA SER A 321 26.98 10.15 -10.79
C SER A 321 27.98 10.44 -9.65
N PRO A 322 28.01 11.68 -9.11
CA PRO A 322 28.85 12.02 -7.96
C PRO A 322 28.50 11.24 -6.68
N SER A 323 27.33 10.61 -6.64
CA SER A 323 26.91 9.71 -5.54
C SER A 323 27.58 8.33 -5.57
N VAL A 324 28.28 7.98 -6.66
CA VAL A 324 28.90 6.68 -6.89
C VAL A 324 30.43 6.80 -6.85
N ARG A 325 31.09 5.82 -6.24
CA ARG A 325 32.56 5.74 -6.20
C ARG A 325 33.11 5.66 -7.62
N GLN A 326 33.88 6.68 -8.00
CA GLN A 326 34.50 6.80 -9.33
C GLN A 326 35.43 5.61 -9.63
N PRO A 327 35.69 5.30 -10.93
CA PRO A 327 36.59 4.21 -11.31
C PRO A 327 37.97 4.30 -10.65
N GLU A 328 38.50 3.17 -10.18
CA GLU A 328 39.83 3.09 -9.56
C GLU A 328 40.82 2.45 -10.55
N TYR A 329 41.89 3.16 -10.91
CA TYR A 329 42.97 2.58 -11.74
C TYR A 329 43.72 1.50 -10.95
N ASP A 330 43.83 0.30 -11.53
CA ASP A 330 44.50 -0.84 -10.92
C ASP A 330 45.83 -1.13 -11.64
N GLU A 331 46.96 -0.95 -10.94
CA GLU A 331 48.29 -1.13 -11.52
C GLU A 331 48.58 -2.57 -11.95
N ALA A 332 47.95 -3.58 -11.33
CA ALA A 332 48.15 -4.98 -11.67
C ALA A 332 47.41 -5.37 -12.95
N LEU A 333 46.20 -4.84 -13.15
CA LEU A 333 45.40 -5.04 -14.36
C LEU A 333 45.72 -4.05 -15.49
N LYS A 334 46.39 -2.93 -15.19
CA LYS A 334 46.65 -1.80 -16.11
C LYS A 334 45.37 -1.26 -16.75
N ALA A 335 44.31 -1.21 -15.96
CA ALA A 335 42.96 -0.87 -16.37
C ALA A 335 42.26 -0.07 -15.27
N TRP A 336 41.26 0.72 -15.66
CA TRP A 336 40.32 1.32 -14.72
C TRP A 336 39.30 0.28 -14.28
N THR A 337 38.98 0.24 -12.99
CA THR A 337 38.16 -0.82 -12.41
C THR A 337 36.90 -0.28 -11.74
N LEU A 338 35.76 -0.88 -12.09
CA LEU A 338 34.49 -0.79 -11.36
C LEU A 338 34.36 -2.00 -10.43
N ARG A 339 33.89 -1.80 -9.21
CA ARG A 339 33.60 -2.90 -8.27
C ARG A 339 32.19 -3.41 -8.47
N ARG A 340 31.95 -4.69 -8.23
CA ARG A 340 30.62 -5.33 -8.28
C ARG A 340 29.60 -4.61 -7.40
N GLU A 341 30.06 -4.06 -6.28
CA GLU A 341 29.30 -3.26 -5.31
C GLU A 341 28.54 -2.07 -5.95
N VAL A 342 29.10 -1.45 -7.00
CA VAL A 342 28.54 -0.23 -7.61
C VAL A 342 27.82 -0.47 -8.94
N LEU A 343 27.76 -1.70 -9.44
CA LEU A 343 27.19 -2.00 -10.77
C LEU A 343 25.67 -1.83 -10.88
N SER A 344 24.94 -1.88 -9.76
CA SER A 344 23.52 -1.50 -9.68
C SER A 344 23.33 0.02 -9.66
N GLY A 345 24.22 0.74 -8.96
CA GLY A 345 24.24 2.20 -8.89
C GLY A 345 24.81 2.90 -10.14
N PHE A 346 25.40 2.14 -11.08
CA PHE A 346 25.92 2.67 -12.34
C PHE A 346 24.86 3.43 -13.15
N ILE A 347 23.59 3.01 -13.09
CA ILE A 347 22.49 3.66 -13.79
C ILE A 347 21.87 4.71 -12.90
N ASN A 348 22.16 5.98 -13.16
CA ASN A 348 21.45 7.06 -12.53
C ASN A 348 20.23 7.49 -13.36
N ALA A 349 19.08 6.87 -13.12
CA ALA A 349 17.82 7.23 -13.78
C ALA A 349 17.30 8.66 -13.50
N ALA A 350 17.94 9.41 -12.60
CA ALA A 350 17.64 10.83 -12.36
C ALA A 350 18.57 11.80 -13.11
N GLU A 351 19.78 11.38 -13.51
CA GLU A 351 20.71 12.17 -14.35
C GLU A 351 20.70 11.73 -15.82
N TRP A 352 20.33 10.48 -16.10
CA TRP A 352 20.21 9.91 -17.45
C TRP A 352 18.72 9.75 -17.79
N PRO A 353 18.14 10.65 -18.62
CA PRO A 353 16.72 10.60 -18.97
C PRO A 353 16.45 9.42 -19.92
N LEU A 354 16.23 8.24 -19.36
CA LEU A 354 15.74 7.08 -20.10
C LEU A 354 14.36 7.41 -20.68
N SER A 355 14.25 7.48 -22.01
CA SER A 355 13.01 7.86 -22.67
C SER A 355 11.83 6.98 -22.20
N PRO A 356 10.75 7.56 -21.64
CA PRO A 356 9.62 6.77 -21.17
C PRO A 356 8.88 6.14 -22.35
N SER A 357 8.83 4.81 -22.35
CA SER A 357 8.23 4.00 -23.41
C SER A 357 6.76 4.35 -23.68
N ILE A 358 6.47 4.79 -24.91
CA ILE A 358 5.11 5.16 -25.33
C ILE A 358 4.35 3.89 -25.75
N GLY A 359 3.90 3.10 -24.77
CA GLY A 359 3.07 1.92 -25.07
C GLY A 359 2.70 1.05 -23.86
N THR A 360 2.03 -0.07 -24.15
CA THR A 360 1.43 -0.98 -23.16
C THR A 360 2.29 -2.22 -22.95
N GLY A 361 3.35 -2.10 -22.14
CA GLY A 361 4.23 -3.23 -21.78
C GLY A 361 5.38 -2.80 -20.86
N PRO A 362 6.09 -3.74 -20.23
CA PRO A 362 7.32 -3.45 -19.49
C PRO A 362 8.51 -3.19 -20.44
N THR A 363 9.45 -2.39 -19.95
CA THR A 363 10.56 -1.84 -20.76
C THR A 363 11.90 -2.41 -20.32
N VAL A 364 12.69 -2.88 -21.29
CA VAL A 364 13.94 -3.60 -21.10
C VAL A 364 15.07 -2.79 -21.73
N ASN A 365 16.01 -2.36 -20.89
CA ASN A 365 17.01 -1.37 -21.26
C ASN A 365 18.36 -2.02 -21.60
N PHE A 366 18.97 -1.65 -22.72
CA PHE A 366 20.31 -2.09 -23.11
C PHE A 366 21.23 -0.88 -23.26
N ILE A 367 22.15 -0.68 -22.32
CA ILE A 367 23.11 0.43 -22.32
C ILE A 367 24.45 -0.03 -22.90
N LEU A 368 24.87 0.66 -23.95
CA LEU A 368 26.23 0.66 -24.48
C LEU A 368 26.97 1.89 -23.95
N TYR A 369 27.87 1.70 -22.99
CA TYR A 369 28.70 2.76 -22.45
C TYR A 369 30.07 2.79 -23.13
N VAL A 370 30.50 3.97 -23.60
CA VAL A 370 31.84 4.20 -24.15
C VAL A 370 32.60 5.11 -23.19
N PRO A 371 33.66 4.64 -22.49
CA PRO A 371 34.42 5.46 -21.55
C PRO A 371 35.27 6.52 -22.27
N GLU A 372 35.67 7.58 -21.55
CA GLU A 372 36.66 8.52 -22.06
C GLU A 372 38.00 7.79 -22.31
N GLN A 373 38.78 8.26 -23.31
CA GLN A 373 40.10 7.70 -23.64
C GLN A 373 41.10 7.76 -22.46
N SER A 374 40.91 8.68 -21.52
CA SER A 374 41.64 8.78 -20.24
C SER A 374 41.35 7.61 -19.28
N GLN A 375 40.13 7.05 -19.35
CA GLN A 375 39.56 6.02 -18.49
C GLN A 375 39.43 4.65 -19.20
N SER A 376 39.98 4.52 -20.41
CA SER A 376 40.04 3.27 -21.17
C SER A 376 41.37 2.53 -20.93
N PRO A 377 41.39 1.19 -20.79
CA PRO A 377 40.23 0.30 -20.71
C PRO A 377 39.58 0.32 -19.32
N LEU A 378 38.24 0.25 -19.29
CA LEU A 378 37.41 0.14 -18.10
C LEU A 378 36.82 -1.28 -18.00
N VAL A 379 36.97 -1.93 -16.83
CA VAL A 379 36.53 -3.32 -16.59
C VAL A 379 35.92 -3.52 -15.20
N VAL A 380 35.17 -4.61 -15.00
CA VAL A 380 34.68 -5.06 -13.70
C VAL A 380 35.80 -5.78 -12.94
N LYS A 381 36.14 -5.32 -11.74
CA LYS A 381 37.35 -5.70 -10.99
C LYS A 381 37.43 -7.20 -10.67
N GLU A 382 36.31 -7.79 -10.29
CA GLU A 382 36.25 -9.16 -9.75
C GLU A 382 36.35 -10.23 -10.84
N ASN A 383 35.89 -9.92 -12.06
CA ASN A 383 35.74 -10.88 -13.16
C ASN A 383 36.59 -10.52 -14.40
N GLY A 384 37.17 -9.32 -14.46
CA GLY A 384 37.84 -8.76 -15.67
C GLY A 384 36.90 -8.46 -16.85
N GLY A 385 35.60 -8.76 -16.73
CA GLY A 385 34.61 -8.60 -17.79
C GLY A 385 34.17 -7.15 -18.00
N ASN A 386 33.56 -6.90 -19.17
CA ASN A 386 33.06 -5.59 -19.58
C ASN A 386 31.52 -5.53 -19.69
N SER A 387 30.78 -6.56 -19.27
CA SER A 387 29.30 -6.58 -19.29
C SER A 387 28.70 -7.12 -18.00
N TRP A 388 27.48 -6.69 -17.68
CA TRP A 388 26.65 -7.28 -16.63
C TRP A 388 25.16 -7.17 -16.97
N LEU A 389 24.35 -8.01 -16.33
CA LEU A 389 22.89 -7.94 -16.38
C LEU A 389 22.36 -7.45 -15.02
N ILE A 390 21.31 -6.64 -15.04
CA ILE A 390 20.53 -6.27 -13.86
C ILE A 390 19.19 -7.02 -13.93
N PRO A 391 18.87 -7.87 -12.93
CA PRO A 391 17.62 -8.64 -12.87
C PRO A 391 16.38 -7.79 -13.16
N GLN A 392 15.48 -8.32 -13.99
CA GLN A 392 14.18 -7.71 -14.33
C GLN A 392 14.23 -6.28 -14.92
N TRP A 393 15.41 -5.75 -15.28
CA TRP A 393 15.56 -4.37 -15.79
C TRP A 393 16.21 -4.30 -17.18
N GLY A 394 17.30 -5.04 -17.41
CA GLY A 394 18.12 -4.82 -18.60
C GLY A 394 19.58 -5.24 -18.47
N GLY A 395 20.38 -4.79 -19.43
CA GLY A 395 21.79 -5.13 -19.57
C GLY A 395 22.69 -3.92 -19.83
N VAL A 396 23.94 -4.00 -19.37
CA VAL A 396 24.94 -2.95 -19.57
C VAL A 396 26.22 -3.58 -20.13
N LEU A 397 26.84 -2.87 -21.08
CA LEU A 397 28.12 -3.22 -21.69
C LEU A 397 29.02 -1.99 -21.81
N ILE A 398 30.29 -2.17 -21.48
CA ILE A 398 31.36 -1.19 -21.71
C ILE A 398 32.10 -1.55 -22.99
N LEU A 399 32.09 -0.65 -23.98
CA LEU A 399 32.84 -0.79 -25.23
C LEU A 399 34.12 0.04 -25.16
N ASN A 400 35.21 -0.63 -24.77
CA ASN A 400 36.53 0.00 -24.68
C ASN A 400 37.11 0.26 -26.10
N PRO A 401 37.42 1.51 -26.49
CA PRO A 401 38.03 1.81 -27.79
C PRO A 401 39.43 1.19 -27.91
N SER A 402 39.74 0.61 -29.08
CA SER A 402 40.94 -0.21 -29.29
C SER A 402 42.23 0.61 -29.51
N ASN A 403 43.34 0.09 -28.99
CA ASN A 403 44.65 0.75 -29.03
C ASN A 403 45.27 0.95 -30.43
N ASP A 404 44.79 0.30 -31.50
CA ASP A 404 45.28 0.60 -32.86
C ASP A 404 44.91 2.01 -33.35
N VAL A 405 43.93 2.65 -32.71
CA VAL A 405 43.51 4.04 -33.02
C VAL A 405 44.32 5.09 -32.23
N MET A 406 45.48 4.73 -31.66
CA MET A 406 46.40 5.58 -30.85
C MET A 406 47.02 6.82 -31.57
N LYS A 407 46.43 7.30 -32.67
CA LYS A 407 46.85 8.50 -33.40
C LYS A 407 45.72 9.46 -33.81
N THR A 408 44.46 9.11 -33.58
CA THR A 408 43.30 9.98 -33.88
C THR A 408 42.20 9.76 -32.85
N ASN A 409 41.44 10.83 -32.56
CA ASN A 409 40.36 10.85 -31.57
C ASN A 409 39.36 9.68 -31.70
N THR A 410 38.69 9.34 -30.60
CA THR A 410 37.52 8.43 -30.57
C THR A 410 36.59 8.69 -31.76
N PRO A 411 36.24 7.67 -32.56
CA PRO A 411 35.53 7.88 -33.82
C PRO A 411 34.15 8.52 -33.59
N THR A 412 33.82 9.51 -34.41
CA THR A 412 32.59 10.32 -34.30
C THR A 412 31.31 9.50 -34.41
N ALA A 413 31.38 8.37 -35.15
CA ALA A 413 30.32 7.38 -35.27
C ALA A 413 30.88 5.97 -34.99
N LEU A 414 30.11 5.12 -34.31
CA LEU A 414 30.41 3.69 -34.21
C LEU A 414 29.87 2.94 -35.43
N THR A 415 30.73 2.23 -36.17
CA THR A 415 30.29 1.39 -37.29
C THR A 415 29.63 0.11 -36.81
N LYS A 416 28.83 -0.50 -37.69
CA LYS A 416 28.15 -1.77 -37.48
C LYS A 416 29.05 -2.90 -36.95
N GLU A 417 30.29 -2.99 -37.43
CA GLU A 417 31.27 -4.01 -37.03
C GLU A 417 31.74 -3.78 -35.59
N ALA A 418 31.94 -2.53 -35.18
CA ALA A 418 32.29 -2.16 -33.80
C ALA A 418 31.15 -2.46 -32.82
N LEU A 419 29.89 -2.46 -33.29
CA LEU A 419 28.72 -2.83 -32.51
C LEU A 419 28.49 -4.35 -32.40
N ALA A 420 29.12 -5.18 -33.24
CA ALA A 420 28.86 -6.63 -33.28
C ALA A 420 29.08 -7.34 -31.92
N PRO A 421 30.19 -7.10 -31.17
CA PRO A 421 30.36 -7.69 -29.83
C PRO A 421 29.25 -7.26 -28.85
N ALA A 422 28.72 -6.04 -29.03
CA ALA A 422 27.64 -5.52 -28.19
C ALA A 422 26.29 -6.17 -28.50
N MET A 423 25.97 -6.34 -29.78
CA MET A 423 24.73 -7.01 -30.17
C MET A 423 24.72 -8.49 -29.74
N HIS A 424 25.86 -9.17 -29.76
CA HIS A 424 25.99 -10.53 -29.20
C HIS A 424 25.76 -10.55 -27.68
N ALA A 425 26.41 -9.66 -26.93
CA ALA A 425 26.20 -9.57 -25.49
C ALA A 425 24.74 -9.24 -25.12
N PHE A 426 24.11 -8.29 -25.82
CA PHE A 426 22.69 -7.96 -25.61
C PHE A 426 21.75 -9.09 -26.02
N SER A 427 22.10 -9.91 -27.03
CA SER A 427 21.33 -11.11 -27.40
C SER A 427 21.30 -12.13 -26.24
N ASP A 428 22.47 -12.51 -25.71
CA ASP A 428 22.55 -13.48 -24.60
C ASP A 428 21.90 -12.93 -23.32
N GLN A 429 22.03 -11.62 -23.08
CA GLN A 429 21.36 -10.93 -21.98
C GLN A 429 19.83 -10.92 -22.14
N LEU A 430 19.30 -10.66 -23.35
CA LEU A 430 17.88 -10.74 -23.66
C LEU A 430 17.33 -12.16 -23.51
N LEU A 431 18.04 -13.17 -24.04
CA LEU A 431 17.68 -14.59 -23.88
C LEU A 431 17.50 -14.96 -22.40
N SER A 432 18.44 -14.53 -21.55
CA SER A 432 18.35 -14.78 -20.11
C SER A 432 17.30 -13.95 -19.39
N LEU A 433 16.97 -12.73 -19.87
CA LEU A 433 15.89 -11.92 -19.32
C LEU A 433 14.50 -12.47 -19.67
N LEU A 434 14.33 -13.01 -20.88
CA LEU A 434 13.09 -13.69 -21.28
C LEU A 434 12.88 -15.04 -20.57
N GLY A 435 13.91 -15.53 -19.87
CA GLY A 435 13.87 -16.78 -19.10
C GLY A 435 14.05 -18.03 -19.97
N LEU A 436 14.73 -17.93 -21.11
CA LEU A 436 15.02 -19.09 -21.95
C LEU A 436 15.91 -20.09 -21.17
N PRO A 437 15.63 -21.40 -21.23
CA PRO A 437 16.51 -22.43 -20.64
C PRO A 437 17.92 -22.41 -21.25
N GLN A 438 18.88 -23.03 -20.58
CA GLN A 438 20.26 -23.12 -21.03
C GLN A 438 20.50 -24.38 -21.88
N THR A 439 19.81 -25.46 -21.57
CA THR A 439 19.81 -26.72 -22.32
C THR A 439 18.41 -27.00 -22.91
N PRO A 440 18.29 -27.82 -23.96
CA PRO A 440 19.38 -28.35 -24.80
C PRO A 440 19.95 -27.27 -25.74
N ALA A 441 21.05 -27.55 -26.44
CA ALA A 441 21.69 -26.56 -27.32
C ALA A 441 20.78 -26.01 -28.44
N SER A 442 19.82 -26.84 -28.92
CA SER A 442 18.88 -26.49 -29.99
C SER A 442 17.96 -25.34 -29.60
N LEU A 443 18.06 -24.20 -30.30
CA LEU A 443 17.24 -23.02 -30.01
C LEU A 443 15.72 -23.25 -30.20
N PRO A 444 15.25 -23.93 -31.28
CA PRO A 444 13.83 -24.26 -31.42
C PRO A 444 13.25 -25.07 -30.27
N LEU A 445 14.00 -26.06 -29.73
CA LEU A 445 13.55 -26.83 -28.58
C LEU A 445 13.38 -25.93 -27.34
N ARG A 446 14.38 -25.12 -27.02
CA ARG A 446 14.35 -24.19 -25.88
C ARG A 446 13.21 -23.16 -25.95
N LEU A 447 12.89 -22.68 -27.15
CA LEU A 447 11.73 -21.81 -27.38
C LEU A 447 10.41 -22.56 -27.16
N SER A 448 10.32 -23.81 -27.62
CA SER A 448 9.13 -24.65 -27.38
C SER A 448 8.92 -24.95 -25.88
N THR A 449 10.01 -25.19 -25.14
CA THR A 449 10.01 -25.32 -23.68
C THR A 449 9.53 -24.03 -23.02
N LEU A 450 10.08 -22.88 -23.40
CA LEU A 450 9.67 -21.58 -22.86
C LEU A 450 8.18 -21.31 -23.12
N ALA A 451 7.67 -21.62 -24.31
CA ALA A 451 6.24 -21.48 -24.61
C ALA A 451 5.38 -22.31 -23.64
N ARG A 452 5.69 -23.61 -23.45
CA ARG A 452 4.96 -24.49 -22.51
C ARG A 452 5.04 -24.02 -21.06
N VAL A 453 6.21 -23.59 -20.62
CA VAL A 453 6.46 -23.02 -19.28
C VAL A 453 5.67 -21.72 -19.06
N ARG A 454 5.58 -20.84 -20.07
CA ARG A 454 4.77 -19.61 -20.00
C ARG A 454 3.26 -19.91 -20.04
N THR A 455 2.79 -20.86 -20.85
CA THR A 455 1.38 -21.31 -20.84
C THR A 455 0.97 -21.81 -19.45
N ALA A 456 1.80 -22.64 -18.82
CA ALA A 456 1.56 -23.12 -17.46
C ALA A 456 1.46 -21.97 -16.45
N SER A 457 2.41 -21.02 -16.49
CA SER A 457 2.43 -19.85 -15.62
C SER A 457 1.19 -18.96 -15.79
N LEU A 458 0.71 -18.76 -17.03
CA LEU A 458 -0.48 -17.95 -17.33
C LEU A 458 -1.76 -18.62 -16.85
N VAL A 459 -1.93 -19.93 -17.08
CA VAL A 459 -3.11 -20.68 -16.60
C VAL A 459 -3.20 -20.64 -15.07
N PHE A 460 -2.08 -20.71 -14.35
CA PHE A 460 -2.08 -20.57 -12.88
C PHE A 460 -2.38 -19.16 -12.40
N SER A 461 -1.81 -18.14 -13.06
CA SER A 461 -2.05 -16.73 -12.71
C SER A 461 -3.54 -16.37 -12.89
N ALA A 462 -4.12 -16.65 -14.06
CA ALA A 462 -5.52 -16.38 -14.36
C ALA A 462 -6.48 -17.12 -13.42
N SER A 463 -6.20 -18.41 -13.15
CA SER A 463 -6.98 -19.21 -12.19
C SER A 463 -6.90 -18.66 -10.76
N SER A 464 -5.72 -18.21 -10.33
CA SER A 464 -5.51 -17.59 -9.00
C SER A 464 -6.24 -16.25 -8.88
N THR A 465 -6.20 -15.43 -9.93
CA THR A 465 -6.90 -14.14 -10.06
C THR A 465 -8.42 -14.31 -10.03
N LEU A 466 -8.97 -15.30 -10.75
CA LEU A 466 -10.39 -15.69 -10.60
C LEU A 466 -10.72 -16.15 -9.17
N GLY A 467 -9.83 -16.94 -8.54
CA GLY A 467 -9.97 -17.33 -7.15
C GLY A 467 -9.98 -16.15 -6.18
N ALA A 468 -9.16 -15.14 -6.42
CA ALA A 468 -9.11 -13.90 -5.65
C ALA A 468 -10.40 -13.08 -5.84
N LEU A 469 -10.85 -12.90 -7.09
CA LEU A 469 -12.11 -12.25 -7.42
C LEU A 469 -13.30 -12.96 -6.75
N ALA A 470 -13.33 -14.29 -6.75
CA ALA A 470 -14.37 -15.07 -6.10
C ALA A 470 -14.36 -14.92 -4.57
N ARG A 471 -13.18 -14.85 -3.93
CA ARG A 471 -13.04 -14.60 -2.49
C ARG A 471 -13.52 -13.18 -2.12
N LEU A 472 -13.04 -12.16 -2.85
CA LEU A 472 -13.46 -10.76 -2.71
C LEU A 472 -14.99 -10.62 -2.84
N THR A 473 -15.56 -11.25 -3.87
CA THR A 473 -17.00 -11.24 -4.19
C THR A 473 -17.88 -11.95 -3.14
N ARG A 474 -17.32 -12.90 -2.37
CA ARG A 474 -18.00 -13.54 -1.24
C ARG A 474 -17.92 -12.72 0.04
N GLN A 475 -16.80 -12.01 0.26
CA GLN A 475 -16.59 -11.14 1.43
C GLN A 475 -17.39 -9.83 1.31
N LEU A 476 -17.25 -9.11 0.20
CA LEU A 476 -17.91 -7.83 -0.05
C LEU A 476 -19.28 -8.05 -0.69
N LYS A 477 -20.31 -8.27 0.13
CA LYS A 477 -21.69 -8.51 -0.36
C LYS A 477 -22.29 -7.32 -1.13
N ALA A 478 -21.89 -6.10 -0.79
CA ALA A 478 -22.40 -4.86 -1.38
C ALA A 478 -21.60 -4.33 -2.60
N ILE A 479 -20.55 -5.04 -3.05
CA ILE A 479 -19.80 -4.60 -4.24
C ILE A 479 -20.69 -4.71 -5.50
N PRO A 480 -20.75 -3.69 -6.38
CA PRO A 480 -21.41 -3.84 -7.66
C PRO A 480 -20.61 -4.81 -8.54
N ILE A 481 -21.32 -5.59 -9.36
CA ILE A 481 -20.69 -6.43 -10.37
C ILE A 481 -21.36 -6.10 -11.70
N PRO A 482 -20.69 -5.36 -12.60
CA PRO A 482 -21.22 -5.03 -13.91
C PRO A 482 -21.17 -6.24 -14.85
N ASP A 483 -22.00 -6.21 -15.90
CA ASP A 483 -22.01 -7.25 -16.93
C ASP A 483 -20.67 -7.36 -17.68
N THR A 484 -19.85 -6.30 -17.68
CA THR A 484 -18.47 -6.33 -18.21
C THR A 484 -17.58 -7.31 -17.45
N VAL A 485 -17.70 -7.38 -16.12
CA VAL A 485 -16.95 -8.30 -15.26
C VAL A 485 -17.46 -9.71 -15.42
N ALA A 486 -18.79 -9.92 -15.44
CA ALA A 486 -19.37 -11.25 -15.69
C ALA A 486 -18.92 -11.81 -17.05
N LYS A 487 -19.01 -11.00 -18.11
CA LYS A 487 -18.54 -11.39 -19.45
C LYS A 487 -17.03 -11.67 -19.48
N SER A 488 -16.21 -10.89 -18.77
CA SER A 488 -14.75 -11.11 -18.73
C SER A 488 -14.40 -12.38 -17.94
N VAL A 489 -15.16 -12.70 -16.87
CA VAL A 489 -15.06 -13.97 -16.13
C VAL A 489 -15.47 -15.17 -17.00
N ASP A 490 -16.56 -15.06 -17.75
CA ASP A 490 -17.01 -16.13 -18.67
C ASP A 490 -15.99 -16.37 -19.80
N LEU A 491 -15.45 -15.31 -20.39
CA LEU A 491 -14.36 -15.39 -21.39
C LEU A 491 -13.10 -16.02 -20.79
N THR A 492 -12.72 -15.64 -19.57
CA THR A 492 -11.59 -16.24 -18.85
C THR A 492 -11.81 -17.73 -18.66
N LEU A 493 -12.98 -18.16 -18.17
CA LEU A 493 -13.30 -19.57 -17.93
C LEU A 493 -13.35 -20.38 -19.24
N ALA A 494 -13.90 -19.81 -20.32
CA ALA A 494 -13.92 -20.44 -21.64
C ALA A 494 -12.50 -20.63 -22.20
N HIS A 495 -11.63 -19.61 -22.12
CA HIS A 495 -10.27 -19.70 -22.62
C HIS A 495 -9.34 -20.51 -21.71
N LEU A 496 -9.55 -20.53 -20.38
CA LEU A 496 -8.88 -21.48 -19.48
C LEU A 496 -9.19 -22.94 -19.86
N GLN A 497 -10.47 -23.24 -20.14
CA GLN A 497 -10.87 -24.57 -20.60
C GLN A 497 -10.21 -24.92 -21.95
N GLN A 498 -10.29 -24.02 -22.93
CA GLN A 498 -9.66 -24.21 -24.26
C GLN A 498 -8.13 -24.36 -24.18
N ALA A 499 -7.46 -23.61 -23.31
CA ALA A 499 -6.02 -23.74 -23.07
C ALA A 499 -5.69 -25.13 -22.49
N CYS A 500 -6.46 -25.58 -21.49
CA CYS A 500 -6.28 -26.88 -20.87
C CYS A 500 -6.56 -28.06 -21.80
N ASP A 501 -7.58 -27.97 -22.66
CA ASP A 501 -7.85 -29.01 -23.66
C ASP A 501 -6.80 -28.98 -24.79
N SER A 502 -6.34 -27.80 -25.22
CA SER A 502 -5.22 -27.67 -26.16
C SER A 502 -3.92 -28.28 -25.61
N LEU A 503 -3.62 -28.12 -24.31
CA LEU A 503 -2.50 -28.79 -23.64
C LEU A 503 -2.65 -30.31 -23.65
N ARG A 504 -3.84 -30.84 -23.32
CA ARG A 504 -4.13 -32.28 -23.35
C ARG A 504 -4.00 -32.89 -24.75
N GLU A 505 -4.32 -32.13 -25.79
CA GLU A 505 -4.12 -32.55 -27.18
C GLU A 505 -2.66 -32.43 -27.65
N GLY A 506 -1.83 -31.60 -27.01
CA GLY A 506 -0.45 -31.30 -27.40
C GLY A 506 -0.28 -30.04 -28.28
N LYS A 507 -1.35 -29.25 -28.46
CA LYS A 507 -1.40 -28.04 -29.30
C LYS A 507 -0.86 -26.82 -28.55
N PHE A 508 0.43 -26.83 -28.22
CA PHE A 508 1.04 -25.87 -27.28
C PHE A 508 0.91 -24.39 -27.67
N GLN A 509 0.90 -24.07 -28.97
CA GLN A 509 0.75 -22.68 -29.45
C GLN A 509 -0.68 -22.15 -29.25
N GLY A 510 -1.70 -22.93 -29.61
CA GLY A 510 -3.11 -22.59 -29.33
C GLY A 510 -3.39 -22.52 -27.83
N ALA A 511 -2.75 -23.39 -27.04
CA ALA A 511 -2.82 -23.32 -25.59
C ALA A 511 -2.22 -22.03 -25.01
N LEU A 512 -1.08 -21.57 -25.54
CA LEU A 512 -0.46 -20.31 -25.12
C LEU A 512 -1.37 -19.11 -25.43
N GLU A 513 -1.94 -19.03 -26.63
CA GLU A 513 -2.80 -17.91 -27.02
C GLU A 513 -4.08 -17.85 -26.17
N HIS A 514 -4.75 -18.99 -25.94
CA HIS A 514 -5.89 -19.03 -25.03
C HIS A 514 -5.51 -18.65 -23.58
N ALA A 515 -4.32 -19.07 -23.09
CA ALA A 515 -3.85 -18.67 -21.77
C ALA A 515 -3.55 -17.17 -21.65
N ARG A 516 -3.05 -16.52 -22.71
CA ARG A 516 -2.85 -15.05 -22.78
C ARG A 516 -4.17 -14.28 -22.70
N ILE A 517 -5.18 -14.72 -23.45
CA ILE A 517 -6.50 -14.10 -23.44
C ILE A 517 -7.16 -14.28 -22.07
N ALA A 518 -7.05 -15.47 -21.48
CA ALA A 518 -7.56 -15.75 -20.13
C ALA A 518 -6.94 -14.83 -19.08
N GLU A 519 -5.61 -14.68 -19.04
CA GLU A 519 -4.93 -13.75 -18.11
C GLU A 519 -5.41 -12.30 -18.30
N THR A 520 -5.47 -11.85 -19.56
CA THR A 520 -5.85 -10.47 -19.89
C THR A 520 -7.28 -10.15 -19.43
N GLU A 521 -8.24 -11.05 -19.65
CA GLU A 521 -9.62 -10.88 -19.20
C GLU A 521 -9.77 -11.10 -17.68
N ALA A 522 -8.92 -11.91 -17.04
CA ALA A 522 -8.90 -12.11 -15.59
C ALA A 522 -8.42 -10.87 -14.83
N GLU A 523 -7.29 -10.27 -15.24
CA GLU A 523 -6.80 -9.01 -14.65
C GLU A 523 -7.82 -7.88 -14.85
N LYS A 524 -8.35 -7.75 -16.07
CA LYS A 524 -9.39 -6.78 -16.42
C LYS A 524 -10.67 -6.95 -15.58
N ALA A 525 -11.09 -8.17 -15.31
CA ALA A 525 -12.22 -8.46 -14.42
C ALA A 525 -11.93 -8.09 -12.96
N PHE A 526 -10.69 -8.30 -12.50
CA PHE A 526 -10.28 -8.02 -11.12
C PHE A 526 -10.05 -6.52 -10.84
N PHE A 527 -9.52 -5.79 -11.82
CA PHE A 527 -9.19 -4.36 -11.73
C PHE A 527 -10.25 -3.43 -12.37
N GLU A 528 -11.47 -3.93 -12.64
CA GLU A 528 -12.55 -3.13 -13.23
C GLU A 528 -12.90 -1.92 -12.34
N ARG A 529 -12.75 -0.70 -12.88
CA ARG A 529 -12.78 0.55 -12.11
C ARG A 529 -14.10 0.79 -11.38
N SER A 530 -15.21 0.32 -11.94
CA SER A 530 -16.55 0.46 -11.36
C SER A 530 -16.79 -0.42 -10.13
N MET A 531 -16.06 -1.53 -9.97
CA MET A 531 -16.14 -2.37 -8.77
C MET A 531 -15.59 -1.65 -7.54
N VAL A 532 -14.51 -0.87 -7.70
CA VAL A 532 -13.89 -0.09 -6.62
C VAL A 532 -14.77 1.11 -6.23
N GLY A 533 -15.31 1.82 -7.22
CA GLY A 533 -15.94 3.14 -7.03
C GLY A 533 -17.17 3.19 -6.12
N GLN A 534 -17.92 2.10 -5.94
CA GLN A 534 -19.13 2.09 -5.08
C GLN A 534 -18.93 1.41 -3.71
N VAL A 535 -17.78 0.79 -3.44
CA VAL A 535 -17.45 0.29 -2.08
C VAL A 535 -17.42 1.45 -1.06
N TYR A 536 -17.21 2.68 -1.55
CA TYR A 536 -17.27 3.93 -0.79
C TYR A 536 -18.68 4.36 -0.32
N PHE A 537 -19.75 3.61 -0.63
CA PHE A 537 -21.13 3.93 -0.19
C PHE A 537 -21.76 2.82 0.67
N PRO A 538 -21.39 2.72 1.97
CA PRO A 538 -22.02 1.78 2.92
C PRO A 538 -23.53 1.96 3.03
N ASP A 539 -24.24 0.89 3.38
CA ASP A 539 -25.70 0.93 3.55
C ASP A 539 -26.12 1.84 4.74
N GLU A 540 -25.26 2.02 5.74
CA GLU A 540 -25.45 3.00 6.81
C GLU A 540 -25.52 4.43 6.27
N HIS A 541 -24.71 4.77 5.25
CA HIS A 541 -24.75 6.09 4.61
C HIS A 541 -26.03 6.28 3.79
N LYS A 542 -26.55 5.23 3.16
CA LYS A 542 -27.88 5.29 2.51
C LYS A 542 -28.97 5.59 3.54
N VAL A 543 -28.94 4.92 4.70
CA VAL A 543 -29.88 5.21 5.80
C VAL A 543 -29.70 6.65 6.30
N ALA A 544 -28.47 7.11 6.52
CA ALA A 544 -28.18 8.47 6.99
C ALA A 544 -28.65 9.57 6.01
N VAL A 545 -28.61 9.31 4.69
CA VAL A 545 -29.11 10.24 3.66
C VAL A 545 -30.64 10.25 3.58
N TYR A 546 -31.31 9.09 3.69
CA TYR A 546 -32.78 9.02 3.59
C TYR A 546 -33.52 9.31 4.91
N LEU A 547 -32.88 9.14 6.07
CA LEU A 547 -33.52 9.33 7.38
C LEU A 547 -33.96 10.78 7.66
N PRO A 548 -33.22 11.85 7.29
CA PRO A 548 -33.69 13.23 7.40
C PRO A 548 -34.91 13.53 6.50
N LEU A 549 -35.01 12.86 5.34
CA LEU A 549 -36.11 13.04 4.39
C LEU A 549 -37.38 12.28 4.81
N LEU A 550 -37.23 11.04 5.27
CA LEU A 550 -38.35 10.15 5.59
C LEU A 550 -38.77 10.21 7.06
N GLY A 551 -37.84 10.44 7.99
CA GLY A 551 -38.09 10.45 9.44
C GLY A 551 -39.18 11.44 9.90
N PRO A 552 -39.16 12.71 9.45
CA PRO A 552 -40.18 13.70 9.81
C PRO A 552 -41.61 13.34 9.35
N VAL A 553 -41.74 12.47 8.34
CA VAL A 553 -43.04 11.97 7.83
C VAL A 553 -43.42 10.64 8.50
N ALA A 554 -42.44 9.75 8.69
CA ALA A 554 -42.63 8.43 9.28
C ALA A 554 -43.00 8.49 10.77
N VAL A 555 -42.37 9.37 11.57
CA VAL A 555 -42.63 9.47 13.01
C VAL A 555 -44.08 9.87 13.33
N PRO A 556 -44.67 10.90 12.70
CA PRO A 556 -46.10 11.19 12.85
C PRO A 556 -47.02 10.06 12.37
N LEU A 557 -46.72 9.39 11.25
CA LEU A 557 -47.53 8.29 10.73
C LEU A 557 -47.50 7.04 11.63
N LEU A 558 -46.34 6.71 12.21
CA LEU A 558 -46.19 5.64 13.21
C LEU A 558 -46.92 5.99 14.50
N MET A 559 -46.74 7.19 15.05
CA MET A 559 -47.43 7.62 16.27
C MET A 559 -48.96 7.68 16.08
N ALA A 560 -49.43 8.10 14.91
CA ALA A 560 -50.84 8.07 14.55
C ALA A 560 -51.36 6.62 14.43
N GLY A 561 -50.64 5.74 13.74
CA GLY A 561 -51.00 4.32 13.59
C GLY A 561 -51.04 3.57 14.92
N ILE A 562 -50.03 3.74 15.78
CA ILE A 562 -49.96 3.13 17.12
C ILE A 562 -51.11 3.62 18.00
N LYS A 563 -51.42 4.93 17.98
CA LYS A 563 -52.56 5.48 18.72
C LYS A 563 -53.88 4.88 18.24
N GLU A 564 -54.09 4.81 16.93
CA GLU A 564 -55.32 4.29 16.33
C GLU A 564 -55.50 2.79 16.58
N LEU A 565 -54.41 2.01 16.54
CA LEU A 565 -54.41 0.59 16.89
C LEU A 565 -54.80 0.39 18.36
N LYS A 566 -54.26 1.21 19.27
CA LYS A 566 -54.57 1.16 20.71
C LYS A 566 -56.02 1.56 21.00
N GLU A 567 -56.56 2.55 20.29
CA GLU A 567 -57.97 2.97 20.39
C GLU A 567 -58.92 1.95 19.74
N SER A 568 -58.48 1.22 18.71
CA SER A 568 -59.25 0.10 18.16
C SER A 568 -59.26 -1.12 19.10
N LEU A 569 -58.13 -1.46 19.72
CA LEU A 569 -58.04 -2.56 20.69
C LEU A 569 -58.89 -2.31 21.94
N SER A 570 -58.92 -1.07 22.46
CA SER A 570 -59.75 -0.72 23.62
C SER A 570 -61.25 -0.60 23.30
N ALA A 571 -61.63 -0.35 22.04
CA ALA A 571 -63.01 -0.35 21.60
C ALA A 571 -63.66 -1.75 21.50
N VAL A 572 -62.86 -2.83 21.50
CA VAL A 572 -63.33 -4.22 21.35
C VAL A 572 -63.67 -4.89 22.70
N GLY A 573 -63.13 -4.39 23.83
CA GLY A 573 -63.23 -5.05 25.14
C GLY A 573 -64.25 -4.43 26.11
N LEU A 574 -65.51 -4.86 26.09
CA LEU A 574 -66.43 -4.59 27.22
C LEU A 574 -67.59 -5.61 27.37
N GLY A 575 -67.47 -6.51 28.36
CA GLY A 575 -68.58 -7.29 28.92
C GLY A 575 -69.06 -6.70 30.25
N HIS A 576 -70.37 -6.49 30.40
CA HIS A 576 -71.06 -5.90 31.57
C HIS A 576 -71.34 -6.95 32.69
N PRO A 577 -71.94 -6.62 33.88
CA PRO A 577 -72.64 -5.39 34.32
C PRO A 577 -72.31 -4.86 35.76
N ARG A 578 -73.05 -3.82 36.20
CA ARG A 578 -73.07 -3.23 37.57
C ARG A 578 -74.16 -3.86 38.48
N ARG A 579 -74.00 -3.84 39.83
CA ARG A 579 -74.92 -3.17 40.80
C ARG A 579 -74.61 -3.34 42.32
N THR A 580 -74.97 -2.30 43.10
CA THR A 580 -75.44 -2.25 44.52
C THR A 580 -74.65 -2.87 45.71
N THR A 581 -74.05 -1.98 46.54
CA THR A 581 -74.32 -1.71 48.00
C THR A 581 -75.04 -2.74 48.91
N PRO A 582 -74.83 -2.74 50.27
CA PRO A 582 -73.77 -2.09 51.10
C PRO A 582 -73.26 -2.95 52.32
N ALA A 583 -72.50 -2.29 53.23
CA ALA A 583 -72.36 -2.58 54.68
C ALA A 583 -71.22 -3.50 55.21
N CYS A 584 -71.04 -3.41 56.53
CA CYS A 584 -69.91 -3.84 57.40
C CYS A 584 -70.33 -5.04 58.32
N PRO A 585 -69.50 -5.62 59.24
CA PRO A 585 -68.04 -5.56 59.46
C PRO A 585 -67.35 -6.89 59.94
N LYS A 586 -66.02 -6.83 60.21
CA LYS A 586 -65.22 -7.56 61.24
C LYS A 586 -64.95 -9.10 61.18
N GLY A 587 -63.65 -9.44 61.28
CA GLY A 587 -63.09 -10.66 61.93
C GLY A 587 -62.96 -11.94 61.08
N THR A 588 -62.18 -12.98 61.44
CA THR A 588 -61.08 -13.10 62.43
C THR A 588 -60.37 -14.48 62.28
N PHE A 589 -59.02 -14.53 62.24
CA PHE A 589 -58.18 -15.77 62.31
C PHE A 589 -58.45 -16.81 61.16
N SER A 590 -57.69 -17.90 60.91
CA SER A 590 -56.48 -18.47 61.53
C SER A 590 -55.58 -19.23 60.53
N ARG A 591 -54.37 -19.57 61.00
CA ARG A 591 -53.47 -20.73 60.69
C ARG A 591 -54.11 -22.00 60.06
N ALA A 592 -53.37 -22.91 59.38
CA ALA A 592 -51.93 -23.01 59.02
C ALA A 592 -51.59 -24.19 58.07
N ARG A 593 -50.38 -24.14 57.47
CA ARG A 593 -49.40 -25.23 57.10
C ARG A 593 -49.86 -26.58 56.52
N GLY A 594 -49.21 -27.01 55.44
CA GLY A 594 -49.16 -28.42 54.99
C GLY A 594 -48.28 -28.70 53.75
N GLN A 595 -47.01 -29.09 53.95
CA GLN A 595 -46.07 -29.69 52.96
C GLN A 595 -45.63 -31.10 53.50
N PRO A 596 -44.86 -31.95 52.77
CA PRO A 596 -44.42 -31.95 51.34
C PRO A 596 -45.24 -33.00 50.52
N THR A 597 -44.83 -33.91 49.61
CA THR A 597 -43.58 -34.54 49.06
C THR A 597 -43.84 -34.98 47.58
N GLN A 598 -42.89 -34.91 46.62
CA GLN A 598 -41.80 -35.85 46.25
C GLN A 598 -42.30 -37.25 45.81
N ALA A 599 -42.03 -37.83 44.62
CA ALA A 599 -41.35 -37.43 43.36
C ALA A 599 -42.09 -38.09 42.14
N ASP A 600 -41.67 -38.16 40.86
CA ASP A 600 -40.33 -38.42 40.30
C ASP A 600 -40.23 -38.17 38.75
N ARG A 601 -39.01 -37.90 38.25
CA ARG A 601 -38.48 -37.98 36.86
C ARG A 601 -39.27 -37.49 35.62
N HIS A 602 -38.71 -36.52 34.88
CA HIS A 602 -38.05 -36.81 33.58
C HIS A 602 -37.05 -35.73 33.11
N TYR A 603 -36.22 -36.11 32.13
CA TYR A 603 -35.06 -35.44 31.51
C TYR A 603 -35.23 -33.97 31.08
N GLY A 604 -34.12 -33.21 31.08
CA GLY A 604 -33.92 -32.01 30.25
C GLY A 604 -33.08 -32.33 28.99
N ASP A 605 -32.41 -31.40 28.30
CA ASP A 605 -32.18 -29.94 28.44
C ASP A 605 -31.97 -29.37 26.99
N LEU A 606 -31.45 -28.17 26.62
CA LEU A 606 -30.86 -27.00 27.29
C LEU A 606 -30.85 -25.81 26.27
N MET A 607 -31.44 -24.62 26.56
CA MET A 607 -30.93 -23.30 26.08
C MET A 607 -31.67 -22.05 26.64
N GLU A 608 -31.03 -20.89 26.44
CA GLU A 608 -31.26 -19.51 26.95
C GLU A 608 -32.65 -18.88 26.60
N THR A 609 -33.34 -18.03 27.39
CA THR A 609 -33.11 -16.72 28.10
C THR A 609 -32.95 -15.50 27.17
N SER A 610 -33.83 -14.47 27.10
CA SER A 610 -34.52 -13.56 28.09
C SER A 610 -33.67 -12.34 28.53
N GLY A 611 -34.17 -11.11 28.78
CA GLY A 611 -35.50 -10.50 28.54
C GLY A 611 -35.85 -9.24 29.42
N CYS A 612 -36.26 -8.11 28.80
CA CYS A 612 -37.06 -6.95 29.29
C CYS A 612 -36.74 -6.07 30.55
N LEU A 613 -36.53 -4.77 30.28
CA LEU A 613 -37.20 -3.52 30.77
C LEU A 613 -37.59 -3.22 32.26
N VAL A 614 -37.12 -2.03 32.71
CA VAL A 614 -37.83 -0.90 33.41
C VAL A 614 -38.21 -1.02 34.92
N ALA A 615 -38.35 0.14 35.59
CA ALA A 615 -38.31 0.34 37.06
C ALA A 615 -39.42 1.27 37.62
N VAL A 616 -39.52 1.41 38.96
CA VAL A 616 -39.67 2.69 39.74
C VAL A 616 -39.77 2.46 41.27
N ALA A 617 -39.26 3.45 42.04
CA ALA A 617 -38.96 3.54 43.49
C ALA A 617 -40.06 3.25 44.56
N LEU A 618 -39.65 2.99 45.83
CA LEU A 618 -39.76 3.95 46.98
C LEU A 618 -39.38 3.41 48.40
N THR A 619 -38.67 4.25 49.18
CA THR A 619 -38.63 4.36 50.69
C THR A 619 -37.99 3.28 51.61
N GLN A 620 -37.59 3.73 52.82
CA GLN A 620 -36.85 3.02 53.89
C GLN A 620 -37.79 2.37 54.95
N PRO A 621 -37.25 1.62 55.96
CA PRO A 621 -36.84 2.28 57.22
C PRO A 621 -35.55 1.74 57.90
N ARG A 622 -35.15 2.39 59.00
CA ARG A 622 -34.10 1.98 59.99
C ARG A 622 -34.64 0.81 60.88
N SER A 623 -33.96 0.19 61.87
CA SER A 623 -32.96 0.71 62.83
C SER A 623 -32.34 -0.30 63.85
N VAL A 624 -31.13 0.01 64.36
CA VAL A 624 -30.48 -0.31 65.68
C VAL A 624 -30.21 -1.77 66.15
N PHE A 625 -28.93 -2.07 66.45
CA PHE A 625 -28.30 -2.51 67.74
C PHE A 625 -26.91 -3.14 67.41
N SER A 626 -25.74 -2.58 67.77
CA SER A 626 -25.08 -2.45 69.11
C SER A 626 -23.98 -3.53 69.32
N ARG A 627 -22.84 -3.35 70.03
CA ARG A 627 -21.98 -2.20 70.45
C ARG A 627 -20.80 -2.76 71.29
N GLY A 628 -19.62 -2.13 71.28
CA GLY A 628 -18.50 -2.38 72.22
C GLY A 628 -17.26 -3.05 71.59
N ALA A 629 -16.02 -2.79 72.03
CA ALA A 629 -15.50 -1.89 73.10
C ALA A 629 -14.06 -1.41 72.70
N CYS A 630 -13.66 -0.14 72.94
CA CYS A 630 -12.88 0.39 74.09
C CYS A 630 -11.43 -0.17 74.25
N ALA A 631 -10.38 0.53 74.76
CA ALA A 631 -10.08 1.96 75.05
C ALA A 631 -8.62 2.06 75.64
N GLU A 632 -7.86 3.16 75.74
CA GLU A 632 -7.79 4.50 75.11
C GLU A 632 -6.45 5.24 75.50
N ALA A 633 -5.87 6.06 74.60
CA ALA A 633 -4.96 7.20 74.89
C ALA A 633 -3.55 6.91 75.53
N PRO A 634 -2.64 7.90 75.81
CA PRO A 634 -2.70 9.35 75.54
C PRO A 634 -1.42 10.06 74.97
N ARG A 635 -1.66 11.21 74.31
CA ARG A 635 -0.89 12.50 74.30
C ARG A 635 0.66 12.50 74.34
N SER A 636 1.25 13.02 73.25
CA SER A 636 1.97 14.33 73.24
C SER A 636 2.18 14.77 71.78
N GLY A 637 2.41 16.07 71.52
CA GLY A 637 2.26 16.66 70.19
C GLY A 637 3.54 17.21 69.56
N VAL A 638 3.62 17.10 68.23
CA VAL A 638 4.51 17.85 67.34
C VAL A 638 3.67 18.33 66.15
N VAL A 639 3.91 19.55 65.67
CA VAL A 639 3.27 20.08 64.45
C VAL A 639 4.10 19.66 63.25
N LEU A 640 3.46 19.04 62.25
CA LEU A 640 4.01 18.82 60.91
C LEU A 640 2.89 19.03 59.88
N GLU A 641 3.23 19.67 58.77
CA GLU A 641 2.34 19.86 57.64
C GLU A 641 2.19 18.53 56.88
N GLY A 642 0.95 18.13 56.62
CA GLY A 642 0.63 16.91 55.88
C GLY A 642 0.00 17.25 54.55
N LEU A 643 0.74 17.02 53.45
CA LEU A 643 0.18 17.04 52.10
C LEU A 643 -0.88 15.93 51.97
N ILE A 644 -1.96 16.22 51.23
CA ILE A 644 -2.85 15.16 50.74
C ILE A 644 -2.17 14.58 49.50
N GLU A 645 -1.47 13.46 49.67
CA GLU A 645 -0.93 12.70 48.54
C GLU A 645 -2.08 12.16 47.68
N VAL A 646 -2.04 12.48 46.39
CA VAL A 646 -2.88 11.84 45.37
C VAL A 646 -2.24 10.48 45.06
N PRO A 647 -3.02 9.39 44.88
CA PRO A 647 -2.45 8.07 44.63
C PRO A 647 -1.53 8.06 43.40
N GLU A 648 -0.32 7.50 43.55
CA GLU A 648 0.56 7.27 42.41
C GLU A 648 0.00 6.15 41.51
N SER A 649 -0.07 6.39 40.20
CA SER A 649 -0.20 5.32 39.21
C SER A 649 1.13 4.56 39.12
N HIS A 650 1.20 3.37 39.71
CA HIS A 650 2.39 2.53 39.61
C HIS A 650 2.49 1.86 38.23
N PHE A 651 3.65 2.01 37.57
CA PHE A 651 3.98 1.28 36.35
C PHE A 651 4.84 0.07 36.69
N ARG A 652 4.50 -1.11 36.16
CA ARG A 652 5.16 -2.36 36.54
C ARG A 652 6.61 -2.44 36.03
N SER A 653 7.52 -2.89 36.88
CA SER A 653 8.93 -3.14 36.52
C SER A 653 9.06 -4.11 35.33
N GLN A 654 8.16 -5.09 35.22
CA GLN A 654 8.08 -6.00 34.08
C GLN A 654 7.87 -5.26 32.74
N GLY A 655 7.07 -4.18 32.72
CA GLY A 655 6.85 -3.35 31.54
C GLY A 655 8.11 -2.59 31.12
N VAL A 656 8.89 -2.09 32.09
CA VAL A 656 10.18 -1.44 31.84
C VAL A 656 11.13 -2.42 31.12
N ASP A 657 11.25 -3.65 31.60
CA ASP A 657 12.16 -4.63 31.01
C ASP A 657 11.64 -5.22 29.69
N GLN A 658 10.32 -5.35 29.52
CA GLN A 658 9.67 -5.68 28.24
C GLN A 658 9.98 -4.62 27.16
N ILE A 659 9.89 -3.34 27.50
CA ILE A 659 10.19 -2.22 26.60
C ILE A 659 11.67 -2.18 26.21
N LYS A 660 12.58 -2.42 27.16
CA LYS A 660 14.02 -2.59 26.87
C LYS A 660 14.28 -3.75 25.91
N GLN A 661 13.63 -4.90 26.11
CA GLN A 661 13.79 -6.07 25.23
C GLN A 661 13.34 -5.77 23.80
N ILE A 662 12.20 -5.10 23.62
CA ILE A 662 11.67 -4.71 22.30
C ILE A 662 12.64 -3.78 21.57
N LEU A 663 13.12 -2.73 22.25
CA LEU A 663 14.04 -1.74 21.67
C LEU A 663 15.41 -2.35 21.36
N ASN A 664 15.98 -3.14 22.28
CA ASN A 664 17.25 -3.83 22.08
C ASN A 664 17.18 -4.87 20.96
N GLY A 665 16.04 -5.57 20.82
CA GLY A 665 15.79 -6.50 19.72
C GLY A 665 15.87 -5.79 18.37
N ALA A 666 15.13 -4.69 18.21
CA ALA A 666 15.08 -3.92 16.96
C ALA A 666 16.44 -3.35 16.50
N THR A 667 17.38 -3.10 17.41
CA THR A 667 18.74 -2.61 17.12
C THR A 667 19.82 -3.71 17.10
N SER A 668 19.46 -4.98 17.29
CA SER A 668 20.42 -6.10 17.40
C SER A 668 20.77 -6.78 16.07
N GLU A 669 19.99 -6.57 15.00
CA GLU A 669 20.13 -7.27 13.71
C GLU A 669 21.26 -6.73 12.79
N GLY A 670 22.21 -5.96 13.34
CA GLY A 670 23.32 -5.37 12.58
C GLY A 670 22.83 -4.48 11.42
N ASP A 671 23.49 -4.57 10.27
CA ASP A 671 23.28 -3.67 9.11
C ASP A 671 21.90 -3.82 8.43
N LYS A 672 21.07 -4.79 8.87
CA LYS A 672 19.65 -4.95 8.48
C LYS A 672 18.65 -4.55 9.57
N GLY A 673 19.12 -4.26 10.78
CA GLY A 673 18.31 -3.77 11.88
C GLY A 673 18.02 -2.27 11.81
N LEU A 674 17.91 -1.65 12.97
CA LEU A 674 17.99 -0.20 13.16
C LEU A 674 19.35 0.16 13.75
N SER A 675 19.92 1.29 13.32
CA SER A 675 21.12 1.85 13.96
C SER A 675 20.87 2.08 15.45
N GLY A 676 19.80 2.81 15.79
CA GLY A 676 19.43 3.08 17.17
C GLY A 676 18.03 3.67 17.33
N LEU A 677 17.53 3.64 18.57
CA LEU A 677 16.24 4.17 19.00
C LEU A 677 16.36 4.78 20.41
N VAL A 678 15.59 5.84 20.66
CA VAL A 678 15.41 6.41 22.01
C VAL A 678 13.92 6.50 22.33
N PHE A 679 13.53 6.14 23.55
CA PHE A 679 12.15 6.06 24.00
C PHE A 679 11.96 6.69 25.39
N VAL A 680 10.88 7.45 25.57
CA VAL A 680 10.45 8.00 26.87
C VAL A 680 8.92 7.97 26.98
N ALA A 681 8.39 7.57 28.13
CA ALA A 681 6.99 7.71 28.49
C ALA A 681 6.80 8.33 29.88
N ILE A 682 5.75 9.14 30.05
CA ILE A 682 5.41 9.87 31.28
C ILE A 682 3.92 9.75 31.62
N ASP A 683 3.58 9.88 32.90
CA ASP A 683 2.19 10.00 33.37
C ASP A 683 1.71 11.47 33.53
N LYS A 684 0.48 11.67 34.02
CA LYS A 684 -0.08 13.00 34.30
C LYS A 684 0.73 13.82 35.32
N SER A 685 1.47 13.20 36.25
CA SER A 685 2.36 13.92 37.17
C SER A 685 3.66 14.39 36.52
N GLY A 686 3.92 14.00 35.26
CA GLY A 686 5.18 14.24 34.56
C GLY A 686 6.32 13.31 35.00
N LYS A 687 6.03 12.34 35.87
CA LYS A 687 6.94 11.29 36.30
C LYS A 687 7.24 10.36 35.13
N THR A 688 8.52 10.03 34.95
CA THR A 688 8.97 9.10 33.90
C THR A 688 8.60 7.67 34.29
N LEU A 689 7.76 7.03 33.48
CA LEU A 689 7.37 5.63 33.64
C LEU A 689 8.48 4.70 33.15
N VAL A 690 9.10 5.09 32.03
CA VAL A 690 10.26 4.41 31.44
C VAL A 690 11.00 5.40 30.54
N GLU A 691 12.32 5.29 30.55
CA GLU A 691 13.19 5.84 29.52
C GLU A 691 14.23 4.79 29.14
N HIS A 692 14.54 4.68 27.85
CA HIS A 692 15.55 3.76 27.35
C HIS A 692 16.14 4.23 26.02
N ALA A 693 17.42 3.96 25.82
CA ALA A 693 18.15 4.20 24.58
C ALA A 693 18.83 2.89 24.15
N SER A 694 18.84 2.61 22.84
CA SER A 694 19.49 1.40 22.32
C SER A 694 20.10 1.60 20.94
N GLY A 695 21.12 0.80 20.63
CA GLY A 695 21.90 0.89 19.41
C GLY A 695 22.92 2.03 19.40
N THR A 696 23.35 2.45 18.21
CA THR A 696 24.35 3.48 17.93
C THR A 696 23.77 4.65 17.13
N ARG A 697 24.40 5.82 17.23
CA ARG A 697 23.99 7.08 16.60
C ARG A 697 24.09 7.05 15.06
N GLY A 698 25.01 6.24 14.53
CA GLY A 698 25.12 5.89 13.11
C GLY A 698 25.50 4.41 12.88
N VAL A 699 25.38 3.93 11.65
CA VAL A 699 25.92 2.61 11.27
C VAL A 699 27.44 2.65 11.05
N GLN A 700 28.01 3.81 10.74
CA GLN A 700 29.46 4.07 10.75
C GLN A 700 29.87 4.71 12.08
N GLN A 701 29.10 5.68 12.60
CA GLN A 701 29.28 6.26 13.94
C GLN A 701 28.79 5.30 15.04
N LYS A 702 29.69 4.43 15.51
CA LYS A 702 29.42 3.43 16.56
C LYS A 702 29.29 4.00 17.98
N GLU A 703 29.28 5.32 18.14
CA GLU A 703 28.88 6.00 19.37
C GLU A 703 27.48 5.53 19.82
N PRO A 704 27.27 5.19 21.11
CA PRO A 704 25.98 4.66 21.57
C PRO A 704 24.87 5.71 21.53
N MET A 705 23.63 5.26 21.34
CA MET A 705 22.45 6.04 21.65
C MET A 705 22.35 6.26 23.17
N ASP A 706 21.93 7.45 23.57
CA ASP A 706 21.68 7.81 24.97
C ASP A 706 20.47 8.77 25.09
N MET A 707 20.09 9.10 26.33
CA MET A 707 18.96 10.01 26.59
C MET A 707 19.26 11.48 26.28
N ASP A 708 20.52 11.80 25.93
CA ASP A 708 20.98 13.13 25.56
C ASP A 708 21.14 13.30 24.03
N THR A 709 20.80 12.26 23.26
CA THR A 709 20.86 12.24 21.80
C THR A 709 19.76 13.10 21.20
N ILE A 710 20.15 13.93 20.23
CA ILE A 710 19.32 14.89 19.51
C ILE A 710 18.86 14.26 18.19
N PHE A 711 17.56 14.36 17.90
CA PHE A 711 16.95 13.85 16.68
C PHE A 711 16.37 15.01 15.87
N TRP A 712 16.42 14.94 14.54
CA TRP A 712 15.53 15.75 13.71
C TRP A 712 14.14 15.12 13.81
N ILE A 713 13.21 15.81 14.49
CA ILE A 713 11.87 15.29 14.76
C ILE A 713 10.86 15.64 13.65
N ALA A 714 11.30 16.40 12.63
CA ALA A 714 10.55 16.71 11.42
C ALA A 714 9.10 17.14 11.75
N SER A 715 8.10 16.47 11.17
CA SER A 715 6.68 16.82 11.29
C SER A 715 6.07 16.74 12.69
N MET A 716 6.78 16.25 13.71
CA MET A 716 6.36 16.43 15.10
C MET A 716 6.36 17.92 15.49
N THR A 717 7.19 18.77 14.85
CA THR A 717 7.22 20.24 15.00
C THR A 717 5.84 20.88 14.92
N LYS A 718 4.93 20.30 14.11
CA LYS A 718 3.60 20.84 13.82
C LYS A 718 2.78 21.11 15.08
N ILE A 719 2.87 20.26 16.12
CA ILE A 719 2.11 20.47 17.36
C ILE A 719 2.62 21.68 18.16
N VAL A 720 3.93 21.94 18.16
CA VAL A 720 4.54 23.08 18.85
C VAL A 720 4.26 24.40 18.13
N ALA A 721 4.36 24.41 16.80
CA ALA A 721 3.95 25.55 15.98
C ALA A 721 2.45 25.85 16.14
N THR A 722 1.62 24.83 16.31
CA THR A 722 0.18 24.96 16.57
C THR A 722 -0.10 25.57 17.93
N ILE A 723 0.58 25.12 18.99
CA ILE A 723 0.52 25.76 20.32
C ILE A 723 0.89 27.25 20.21
N ALA A 724 1.97 27.57 19.51
CA ALA A 724 2.44 28.95 19.35
C ALA A 724 1.40 29.84 18.63
N VAL A 725 0.74 29.32 17.60
CA VAL A 725 -0.35 30.00 16.89
C VAL A 725 -1.60 30.14 17.75
N LEU A 726 -1.98 29.10 18.51
CA LEU A 726 -3.15 29.12 19.39
C LEU A 726 -2.99 30.09 20.56
N GLN A 727 -1.78 30.29 21.09
CA GLN A 727 -1.51 31.38 22.03
C GLN A 727 -1.86 32.77 21.45
N LEU A 728 -1.72 32.98 20.15
CA LEU A 728 -2.12 34.26 19.51
C LEU A 728 -3.64 34.38 19.35
N VAL A 729 -4.36 33.25 19.25
CA VAL A 729 -5.83 33.19 19.28
C VAL A 729 -6.34 33.54 20.68
N GLU A 730 -5.74 32.96 21.73
CA GLU A 730 -6.04 33.31 23.13
C GLU A 730 -5.76 34.78 23.45
N GLN A 731 -4.71 35.35 22.85
CA GLN A 731 -4.39 36.78 22.93
C GLN A 731 -5.30 37.69 22.07
N GLY A 732 -6.25 37.13 21.31
CA GLY A 732 -7.14 37.87 20.42
C GLY A 732 -6.44 38.58 19.25
N LYS A 733 -5.20 38.19 18.91
CA LYS A 733 -4.37 38.82 17.85
C LYS A 733 -4.69 38.29 16.45
N VAL A 734 -5.21 37.08 16.39
CA VAL A 734 -5.64 36.35 15.18
C VAL A 734 -6.92 35.58 15.51
N SER A 735 -7.70 35.25 14.49
CA SER A 735 -8.89 34.40 14.62
C SER A 735 -8.69 33.11 13.81
N LEU A 736 -9.22 32.00 14.34
CA LEU A 736 -9.21 30.72 13.65
C LEU A 736 -10.12 30.73 12.41
N ASP A 737 -11.28 31.37 12.52
CA ASP A 737 -12.39 31.21 11.58
C ASP A 737 -12.66 32.45 10.71
N ASP A 738 -12.07 33.61 11.07
CA ASP A 738 -12.16 34.81 10.25
C ASP A 738 -11.06 34.81 9.15
N PRO A 739 -11.42 34.71 7.86
CA PRO A 739 -10.46 34.72 6.76
C PRO A 739 -9.73 36.05 6.60
N GLU A 740 -10.19 37.17 7.18
CA GLU A 740 -9.44 38.43 7.19
C GLU A 740 -8.09 38.29 7.92
N THR A 741 -7.96 37.36 8.87
CA THR A 741 -6.68 36.98 9.47
C THR A 741 -5.68 36.53 8.40
N VAL A 742 -6.09 35.58 7.54
CA VAL A 742 -5.21 35.02 6.50
C VAL A 742 -4.98 36.03 5.38
N LYS A 743 -6.01 36.77 4.96
CA LYS A 743 -5.87 37.84 3.94
C LYS A 743 -4.91 38.95 4.39
N LYS A 744 -4.91 39.31 5.68
CA LYS A 744 -4.06 40.38 6.22
C LYS A 744 -2.58 39.97 6.30
N TYR A 745 -2.29 38.76 6.78
CA TYR A 745 -0.91 38.34 7.06
C TYR A 745 -0.29 37.42 6.00
N ALA A 746 -1.10 36.73 5.18
CA ALA A 746 -0.66 35.90 4.06
C ALA A 746 -1.51 36.14 2.76
N PRO A 747 -1.59 37.40 2.25
CA PRO A 747 -2.34 37.76 1.03
C PRO A 747 -1.88 37.05 -0.25
N GLU A 748 -0.72 36.39 -0.24
CA GLU A 748 -0.26 35.50 -1.31
C GLU A 748 -1.02 34.18 -1.39
N ILE A 749 -1.62 33.67 -0.30
CA ILE A 749 -2.48 32.47 -0.35
C ILE A 749 -3.68 32.74 -1.26
N GLY A 750 -4.37 33.87 -1.05
CA GLY A 750 -5.52 34.31 -1.88
C GLY A 750 -5.19 34.70 -3.32
N ARG A 751 -3.96 34.48 -3.79
CA ARG A 751 -3.52 34.67 -5.19
C ARG A 751 -3.16 33.34 -5.87
N LYS A 752 -3.21 32.21 -5.17
CA LYS A 752 -2.88 30.89 -5.70
C LYS A 752 -3.98 30.32 -6.60
N LYS A 753 -3.58 29.34 -7.41
CA LYS A 753 -4.47 28.51 -8.22
C LYS A 753 -4.52 27.10 -7.63
N VAL A 754 -5.65 26.43 -7.85
CA VAL A 754 -5.88 25.06 -7.40
C VAL A 754 -5.70 24.11 -8.58
N TYR A 755 -4.80 23.14 -8.46
CA TYR A 755 -4.42 22.17 -9.48
C TYR A 755 -5.00 20.79 -9.14
N ALA A 756 -6.31 20.64 -9.30
CA ALA A 756 -7.04 19.44 -8.87
C ALA A 756 -6.57 18.14 -9.57
N ASP A 757 -6.11 18.27 -10.81
CA ASP A 757 -5.49 17.23 -11.65
C ASP A 757 -3.96 17.30 -11.68
N GLY A 758 -3.35 18.25 -10.96
CA GLY A 758 -1.91 18.55 -11.00
C GLY A 758 -1.42 19.38 -12.18
N VAL A 759 -2.29 19.81 -13.11
CA VAL A 759 -1.86 20.47 -14.36
C VAL A 759 -2.71 21.71 -14.69
N THR A 760 -4.03 21.62 -14.53
CA THR A 760 -4.98 22.66 -14.93
C THR A 760 -5.22 23.65 -13.79
N PRO A 761 -4.79 24.93 -13.91
CA PRO A 761 -5.00 25.93 -12.88
C PRO A 761 -6.48 26.32 -12.79
N GLN A 762 -7.08 26.13 -11.62
CA GLN A 762 -8.43 26.60 -11.29
C GLN A 762 -8.37 27.80 -10.33
N GLU A 763 -9.43 28.62 -10.34
CA GLU A 763 -9.58 29.66 -9.33
C GLU A 763 -9.88 29.07 -7.95
N GLN A 764 -9.38 29.74 -6.91
CA GLN A 764 -9.67 29.40 -5.52
C GLN A 764 -11.14 29.74 -5.19
N GLN A 765 -11.88 28.77 -4.65
CA GLN A 765 -13.27 28.88 -4.26
C GLN A 765 -13.38 29.00 -2.73
N GLY A 766 -13.87 30.14 -2.25
CA GLY A 766 -13.85 30.46 -0.81
C GLY A 766 -12.47 30.93 -0.32
N ALA A 767 -12.40 31.37 0.94
CA ALA A 767 -11.19 31.89 1.54
C ALA A 767 -10.61 30.90 2.56
N VAL A 768 -9.29 30.71 2.54
CA VAL A 768 -8.56 29.93 3.56
C VAL A 768 -8.68 30.63 4.92
N THR A 769 -9.00 29.88 5.96
CA THR A 769 -8.96 30.34 7.36
C THR A 769 -7.76 29.76 8.10
N LEU A 770 -7.43 30.30 9.28
CA LEU A 770 -6.32 29.79 10.09
C LEU A 770 -6.64 28.40 10.66
N ARG A 771 -7.91 28.08 10.93
CA ARG A 771 -8.37 26.73 11.24
C ARG A 771 -8.05 25.77 10.11
N MET A 772 -8.35 26.13 8.85
CA MET A 772 -8.07 25.26 7.70
C MET A 772 -6.58 24.93 7.56
N LEU A 773 -5.68 25.85 7.93
CA LEU A 773 -4.25 25.59 7.97
C LEU A 773 -3.90 24.54 9.06
N LEU A 774 -4.33 24.78 10.30
CA LEU A 774 -4.06 23.87 11.44
C LEU A 774 -4.76 22.49 11.32
N ALA A 775 -5.92 22.46 10.68
CA ALA A 775 -6.71 21.26 10.42
C ALA A 775 -6.31 20.54 9.10
N HIS A 776 -5.28 21.02 8.39
CA HIS A 776 -4.84 20.44 7.11
C HIS A 776 -5.92 20.41 6.01
N THR A 777 -6.93 21.29 6.06
CA THR A 777 -8.01 21.40 5.06
C THR A 777 -7.90 22.62 4.14
N ALA A 778 -6.80 23.39 4.21
CA ALA A 778 -6.60 24.55 3.33
C ALA A 778 -6.25 24.19 1.87
N GLY A 779 -5.98 22.92 1.56
CA GLY A 779 -5.77 22.42 0.20
C GLY A 779 -4.31 22.38 -0.27
N PHE A 780 -3.32 22.59 0.60
CA PHE A 780 -1.91 22.38 0.29
C PHE A 780 -1.47 20.93 0.57
N ALA A 781 -0.65 20.38 -0.34
CA ALA A 781 0.06 19.11 -0.18
C ALA A 781 1.60 19.29 -0.18
N TYR A 782 2.36 18.22 0.06
CA TYR A 782 3.83 18.15 -0.11
C TYR A 782 4.17 17.45 -1.44
N ALA A 783 5.25 17.88 -2.12
CA ALA A 783 5.72 17.33 -3.39
C ALA A 783 6.29 15.91 -3.26
N PHE A 784 6.96 15.61 -2.14
CA PHE A 784 7.45 14.25 -1.88
C PHE A 784 6.31 13.23 -1.65
N TRP A 785 5.09 13.71 -1.39
CA TRP A 785 3.91 12.92 -1.08
C TRP A 785 2.94 12.87 -2.27
N ASP A 786 2.41 14.02 -2.71
CA ASP A 786 1.33 14.11 -3.70
C ASP A 786 1.83 14.45 -5.13
N PRO A 787 1.40 13.67 -6.16
CA PRO A 787 1.88 13.86 -7.52
C PRO A 787 1.42 15.16 -8.16
N ARG A 788 0.27 15.71 -7.74
CA ARG A 788 -0.30 16.95 -8.28
C ARG A 788 0.55 18.17 -7.91
N VAL A 789 1.25 18.12 -6.77
CA VAL A 789 2.28 19.10 -6.42
C VAL A 789 3.53 18.84 -7.25
N ASN A 790 4.04 17.60 -7.22
CA ASN A 790 5.32 17.23 -7.83
C ASN A 790 5.42 17.58 -9.32
N ILE A 791 4.33 17.46 -10.08
CA ILE A 791 4.26 17.85 -11.51
C ILE A 791 4.64 19.33 -11.72
N ASN A 792 4.23 20.22 -10.82
CA ASN A 792 4.50 21.66 -10.91
C ASN A 792 5.85 22.05 -10.28
N THR A 793 6.29 21.32 -9.26
CA THR A 793 7.45 21.71 -8.43
C THR A 793 8.76 21.03 -8.84
N SER A 794 8.71 19.83 -9.43
CA SER A 794 9.90 19.11 -9.92
C SER A 794 10.64 19.86 -11.04
N PRO A 795 9.99 20.44 -12.08
CA PRO A 795 10.70 21.14 -13.15
C PRO A 795 11.44 22.42 -12.70
N VAL A 796 11.08 22.97 -11.54
CA VAL A 796 11.72 24.16 -10.93
C VAL A 796 12.64 23.81 -9.76
N GLY A 797 12.78 22.53 -9.40
CA GLY A 797 13.73 22.06 -8.40
C GLY A 797 13.36 22.39 -6.94
N THR A 798 12.07 22.54 -6.62
CA THR A 798 11.62 22.80 -5.24
C THR A 798 12.02 21.67 -4.29
N GLU A 799 12.63 22.01 -3.17
CA GLU A 799 12.99 21.08 -2.09
C GLU A 799 12.39 21.61 -0.78
N GLU A 800 11.27 21.05 -0.28
CA GLU A 800 10.57 21.68 0.86
C GLU A 800 11.38 21.65 2.17
N PHE A 801 12.45 20.86 2.22
CA PHE A 801 13.42 20.80 3.33
C PHE A 801 14.68 21.65 3.10
N SER A 802 14.74 22.43 2.02
CA SER A 802 15.90 23.25 1.66
C SER A 802 16.28 24.23 2.77
N GLY A 803 15.29 24.77 3.48
CA GLY A 803 15.43 25.91 4.39
C GLY A 803 15.16 27.27 3.74
N ASP A 804 14.51 27.32 2.58
CA ASP A 804 14.06 28.55 1.90
C ASP A 804 12.56 28.81 2.08
N GLU A 805 12.15 30.07 2.26
CA GLU A 805 10.73 30.44 2.36
C GLU A 805 10.03 30.32 1.00
N SER A 806 10.76 30.41 -0.11
CA SER A 806 10.20 30.34 -1.46
C SER A 806 9.68 28.94 -1.83
N ASP A 807 10.29 27.85 -1.36
CA ASP A 807 9.81 26.48 -1.60
C ASP A 807 8.43 26.24 -0.96
N ILE A 808 8.20 26.82 0.22
CA ILE A 808 6.92 26.81 0.93
C ILE A 808 5.91 27.77 0.28
N THR A 809 6.33 29.01 0.04
CA THR A 809 5.41 30.08 -0.40
C THR A 809 5.01 29.99 -1.86
N ASN A 810 5.80 29.32 -2.71
CA ASN A 810 5.44 29.03 -4.10
C ASN A 810 4.56 27.78 -4.25
N SER A 811 4.61 26.82 -3.31
CA SER A 811 3.90 25.53 -3.41
C SER A 811 2.41 25.67 -3.81
N PRO A 812 1.92 24.93 -4.84
CA PRO A 812 0.55 25.02 -5.32
C PRO A 812 -0.47 24.47 -4.31
N MET A 813 -1.73 24.86 -4.51
CA MET A 813 -2.87 24.19 -3.87
C MET A 813 -3.37 23.08 -4.81
N VAL A 814 -3.77 21.94 -4.27
CA VAL A 814 -4.28 20.78 -5.04
C VAL A 814 -5.75 20.48 -4.76
N ASN A 815 -6.29 20.96 -3.65
CA ASN A 815 -7.73 20.93 -3.34
C ASN A 815 -8.26 22.34 -3.08
N GLN A 816 -9.58 22.50 -3.09
CA GLN A 816 -10.23 23.78 -2.76
C GLN A 816 -10.25 23.96 -1.22
N PRO A 817 -10.19 25.21 -0.70
CA PRO A 817 -10.27 25.48 0.74
C PRO A 817 -11.47 24.82 1.41
N GLY A 818 -11.20 23.95 2.38
CA GLY A 818 -12.22 23.21 3.13
C GLY A 818 -12.87 22.03 2.40
N SER A 819 -12.47 21.69 1.16
CA SER A 819 -13.15 20.62 0.41
C SER A 819 -12.77 19.21 0.84
N MET A 820 -11.54 19.02 1.36
CA MET A 820 -11.05 17.79 1.98
C MET A 820 -9.77 18.05 2.78
N TRP A 821 -9.38 17.08 3.62
CA TRP A 821 -8.08 17.02 4.28
C TRP A 821 -6.96 16.73 3.28
N GLU A 822 -5.79 17.34 3.48
CA GLU A 822 -4.62 17.18 2.60
C GLU A 822 -3.29 17.39 3.34
N TYR A 823 -2.30 16.53 3.08
CA TYR A 823 -1.04 16.57 3.83
C TYR A 823 0.05 17.42 3.14
N GLY A 824 0.18 18.67 3.58
CA GLY A 824 1.12 19.64 3.01
C GLY A 824 1.63 20.73 3.95
N VAL A 825 2.21 21.77 3.33
CA VAL A 825 2.86 22.95 3.94
C VAL A 825 1.94 23.86 4.79
N ASN A 826 0.76 23.39 5.19
CA ASN A 826 -0.27 24.17 5.88
C ASN A 826 0.23 24.78 7.21
N ILE A 827 1.07 24.07 7.96
CA ILE A 827 1.59 24.55 9.26
C ILE A 827 2.80 25.48 9.08
N ASP A 828 3.52 25.36 7.97
CA ASP A 828 4.57 26.30 7.59
C ASP A 828 3.97 27.69 7.31
N TRP A 829 2.80 27.75 6.63
CA TRP A 829 2.00 28.97 6.49
C TRP A 829 1.49 29.54 7.82
N ALA A 830 1.05 28.69 8.75
CA ALA A 830 0.63 29.14 10.07
C ALA A 830 1.82 29.76 10.86
N GLY A 831 3.03 29.22 10.68
CA GLY A 831 4.28 29.81 11.15
C GLY A 831 4.57 31.19 10.55
N ILE A 832 4.46 31.32 9.22
CA ILE A 832 4.61 32.61 8.51
C ILE A 832 3.65 33.67 9.05
N ILE A 833 2.38 33.30 9.31
CA ILE A 833 1.39 34.19 9.91
C ILE A 833 1.81 34.61 11.32
N LEU A 834 2.32 33.69 12.15
CA LEU A 834 2.84 34.01 13.49
C LEU A 834 4.01 35.00 13.44
N GLU A 835 4.98 34.81 12.54
CA GLU A 835 6.11 35.73 12.41
C GLU A 835 5.63 37.13 12.01
N ARG A 836 4.72 37.23 11.05
CA ARG A 836 4.17 38.51 10.55
C ARG A 836 3.20 39.19 11.52
N VAL A 837 2.57 38.45 12.45
CA VAL A 837 1.74 38.99 13.54
C VAL A 837 2.59 39.53 14.69
N THR A 838 3.70 38.87 15.00
CA THR A 838 4.48 39.13 16.24
C THR A 838 5.74 39.95 16.04
N GLY A 839 6.32 39.94 14.82
CA GLY A 839 7.66 40.45 14.56
C GLY A 839 8.78 39.57 15.14
N LEU A 840 8.44 38.39 15.69
CA LEU A 840 9.40 37.43 16.24
C LEU A 840 9.55 36.25 15.26
N LYS A 841 10.77 35.73 15.17
CA LYS A 841 11.02 34.47 14.46
C LYS A 841 10.39 33.29 15.22
N LEU A 842 9.80 32.33 14.51
CA LEU A 842 9.00 31.24 15.09
C LEU A 842 9.81 30.39 16.08
N ASN A 843 11.09 30.13 15.80
CA ASN A 843 11.99 29.50 16.76
C ASN A 843 11.99 30.26 18.10
N ASP A 844 12.26 31.56 18.06
CA ASP A 844 12.44 32.41 19.23
C ASP A 844 11.13 32.60 20.01
N TYR A 845 9.99 32.63 19.29
CA TYR A 845 8.67 32.59 19.90
C TYR A 845 8.46 31.27 20.67
N MET A 846 8.77 30.11 20.08
CA MET A 846 8.66 28.81 20.75
C MET A 846 9.62 28.69 21.95
N GLN A 847 10.86 29.19 21.83
CA GLN A 847 11.81 29.27 22.95
C GLN A 847 11.16 30.00 24.14
N LYS A 848 10.73 31.24 23.91
CA LYS A 848 10.27 32.16 24.96
C LYS A 848 8.89 31.85 25.55
N TYR A 849 7.94 31.40 24.72
CA TYR A 849 6.54 31.25 25.12
C TYR A 849 6.08 29.79 25.29
N ILE A 850 6.94 28.81 25.00
CA ILE A 850 6.66 27.39 25.24
C ILE A 850 7.82 26.74 26.00
N PHE A 851 9.03 26.73 25.46
CA PHE A 851 10.13 25.94 26.01
C PHE A 851 10.66 26.48 27.36
N GLU A 852 10.87 27.78 27.48
CA GLU A 852 11.21 28.45 28.75
C GLU A 852 10.17 28.16 29.86
N PRO A 853 8.85 28.39 29.65
CA PRO A 853 7.81 27.99 30.61
C PRO A 853 7.83 26.51 31.02
N LEU A 854 8.14 25.59 30.11
CA LEU A 854 8.19 24.15 30.37
C LEU A 854 9.53 23.67 30.96
N GLY A 855 10.55 24.54 31.06
CA GLY A 855 11.89 24.14 31.48
C GLY A 855 12.58 23.21 30.47
N ILE A 856 12.39 23.48 29.18
CA ILE A 856 13.08 22.88 28.03
C ILE A 856 14.23 23.79 27.60
N LYS A 857 15.33 23.21 27.11
CA LYS A 857 16.55 23.88 26.63
C LYS A 857 17.09 23.25 25.35
N ASP A 858 17.04 21.93 25.23
CA ASP A 858 17.69 21.16 24.16
C ASP A 858 16.70 20.83 23.00
N VAL A 859 15.80 21.78 22.69
CA VAL A 859 14.82 21.71 21.59
C VAL A 859 14.85 23.04 20.84
N THR A 860 15.22 23.01 19.57
CA THR A 860 15.52 24.23 18.78
C THR A 860 15.47 23.94 17.28
N MET A 861 15.19 24.96 16.46
CA MET A 861 15.36 24.84 15.00
C MET A 861 16.85 24.91 14.61
N PHE A 862 17.70 25.53 15.44
CA PHE A 862 19.13 25.72 15.19
C PHE A 862 19.96 25.08 16.32
N PRO A 863 20.35 23.80 16.22
CA PRO A 863 21.15 23.14 17.25
C PRO A 863 22.60 23.66 17.22
N SER A 864 23.10 24.08 18.38
CA SER A 864 24.48 24.56 18.54
C SER A 864 25.51 23.44 18.28
N LYS A 865 26.78 23.80 18.09
CA LYS A 865 27.87 22.81 17.93
C LYS A 865 27.99 21.82 19.10
N GLU A 866 27.50 22.18 20.30
CA GLU A 866 27.47 21.26 21.43
C GLU A 866 26.36 20.21 21.26
N LEU A 867 25.15 20.65 20.90
CA LEU A 867 24.03 19.75 20.59
C LEU A 867 24.32 18.87 19.37
N GLN A 868 25.05 19.38 18.37
CA GLN A 868 25.45 18.63 17.18
C GLN A 868 26.39 17.45 17.48
N LYS A 869 27.16 17.46 18.58
CA LYS A 869 27.95 16.27 19.01
C LYS A 869 27.06 15.08 19.35
N ASN A 870 25.82 15.34 19.73
CA ASN A 870 24.81 14.35 20.10
C ASN A 870 23.74 14.17 19.02
N LEU A 871 23.93 14.69 17.81
CA LEU A 871 22.98 14.52 16.72
C LEU A 871 23.02 13.09 16.17
N ALA A 872 21.87 12.40 16.15
CA ALA A 872 21.71 11.12 15.46
C ALA A 872 21.90 11.29 13.95
N VAL A 873 22.59 10.35 13.31
CA VAL A 873 22.80 10.34 11.85
C VAL A 873 21.48 9.97 11.16
N LEU A 874 21.15 10.65 10.05
CA LEU A 874 20.01 10.25 9.22
C LEU A 874 20.40 9.05 8.35
N HIS A 875 19.56 8.01 8.38
CA HIS A 875 19.78 6.80 7.61
C HIS A 875 18.83 6.68 6.43
N GLN A 876 19.30 6.05 5.36
CA GLN A 876 18.47 5.55 4.27
C GLN A 876 18.35 4.03 4.43
N ARG A 877 17.14 3.48 4.42
CA ARG A 877 16.94 2.05 4.13
C ARG A 877 16.75 1.85 2.63
N ALA A 878 17.42 0.85 2.09
CA ALA A 878 17.28 0.38 0.71
C ALA A 878 16.21 -0.74 0.59
N PRO A 879 15.66 -1.01 -0.62
CA PRO A 879 14.61 -2.02 -0.80
C PRO A 879 14.99 -3.47 -0.45
N ASP A 880 16.29 -3.79 -0.34
CA ASP A 880 16.82 -5.08 0.11
C ASP A 880 16.93 -5.21 1.65
N GLY A 881 16.54 -4.15 2.36
CA GLY A 881 16.57 -4.02 3.82
C GLY A 881 17.85 -3.41 4.39
N ALA A 882 18.90 -3.19 3.57
CA ALA A 882 20.17 -2.64 4.05
C ALA A 882 20.02 -1.19 4.53
N LEU A 883 20.72 -0.84 5.62
CA LEU A 883 20.72 0.50 6.22
C LEU A 883 22.04 1.22 5.95
N SER A 884 21.99 2.43 5.39
CA SER A 884 23.15 3.28 5.11
C SER A 884 22.98 4.68 5.69
N GLU A 885 24.08 5.40 5.90
CA GLU A 885 24.04 6.81 6.34
C GLU A 885 23.81 7.75 5.16
N ARG A 886 23.06 8.84 5.39
CA ARG A 886 22.83 9.93 4.42
C ARG A 886 22.89 11.30 5.10
N PRO A 887 23.14 12.38 4.34
CA PRO A 887 22.94 13.73 4.85
C PRO A 887 21.49 13.94 5.35
N HIS A 888 21.37 14.68 6.46
CA HIS A 888 20.10 15.24 6.94
C HIS A 888 19.42 16.07 5.85
N LEU A 889 18.08 16.02 5.79
CA LEU A 889 17.32 16.79 4.80
C LEU A 889 17.36 18.29 5.11
N PHE A 890 16.99 18.67 6.34
CA PHE A 890 16.98 20.06 6.81
C PHE A 890 18.39 20.57 7.19
N ARG A 891 19.38 20.36 6.30
CA ARG A 891 20.82 20.53 6.57
C ARG A 891 21.26 21.99 6.78
N ARG A 892 20.62 22.99 6.17
CA ARG A 892 21.03 24.42 6.31
C ARG A 892 21.06 24.85 7.78
N ALA A 893 20.10 24.40 8.58
CA ALA A 893 20.00 24.73 10.00
C ALA A 893 21.15 24.17 10.85
N LEU A 894 21.75 23.04 10.44
CA LEU A 894 22.94 22.47 11.09
C LEU A 894 24.22 23.27 10.76
N THR A 895 24.25 23.96 9.61
CA THR A 895 25.37 24.78 9.15
C THR A 895 25.30 26.25 9.59
N ALA A 896 24.25 26.66 10.30
CA ALA A 896 24.02 28.06 10.67
C ALA A 896 24.57 28.39 12.06
N GLU A 897 25.76 29.01 12.09
CA GLU A 897 26.54 29.28 13.30
C GLU A 897 26.35 30.70 13.84
N THR A 898 25.96 31.66 12.98
CA THR A 898 25.70 33.06 13.39
C THR A 898 24.21 33.43 13.33
N PRO A 899 23.75 34.42 14.11
CA PRO A 899 22.36 34.89 14.07
C PRO A 899 21.91 35.34 12.67
N GLU A 900 22.82 35.92 11.87
CA GLU A 900 22.55 36.36 10.50
C GLU A 900 22.32 35.17 9.56
N GLN A 901 23.07 34.07 9.73
CA GLN A 901 22.87 32.82 8.99
C GLN A 901 21.56 32.14 9.37
N GLN A 902 21.21 32.15 10.66
CA GLN A 902 19.97 31.57 11.18
C GLN A 902 18.74 32.39 10.72
N ALA A 903 18.82 33.72 10.75
CA ALA A 903 17.78 34.61 10.24
C ALA A 903 17.56 34.51 8.71
N ALA A 904 18.57 34.04 7.97
CA ALA A 904 18.52 33.76 6.53
C ALA A 904 18.05 32.34 6.18
N ILE A 905 17.50 31.59 7.14
CA ILE A 905 16.88 30.27 6.96
C ILE A 905 15.42 30.34 7.37
N PHE A 906 14.56 29.64 6.63
CA PHE A 906 13.14 29.56 6.92
C PHE A 906 12.85 28.71 8.17
N ASN A 907 12.11 29.27 9.12
CA ASN A 907 11.66 28.57 10.33
C ASN A 907 10.44 27.70 10.04
N ALA A 908 10.68 26.49 9.51
CA ALA A 908 9.62 25.58 9.09
C ALA A 908 8.75 25.09 10.25
N GLY A 909 7.59 25.72 10.48
CA GLY A 909 6.59 25.25 11.45
C GLY A 909 6.06 23.83 11.16
N GLY A 910 6.21 23.36 9.92
CA GLY A 910 5.87 22.01 9.49
C GLY A 910 6.95 20.97 9.74
N HIS A 911 8.23 21.32 9.94
CA HIS A 911 9.31 20.31 10.06
C HIS A 911 10.65 20.74 10.73
N GLY A 912 10.81 21.96 11.22
CA GLY A 912 12.12 22.55 11.50
C GLY A 912 12.81 22.18 12.82
N LEU A 913 12.14 21.54 13.79
CA LEU A 913 12.77 21.27 15.10
C LEU A 913 13.72 20.07 15.10
N PHE A 914 14.83 20.27 15.80
CA PHE A 914 15.67 19.23 16.39
C PHE A 914 15.37 19.16 17.89
N ALA A 915 15.32 17.94 18.44
CA ALA A 915 14.89 17.73 19.82
C ALA A 915 15.54 16.51 20.48
N LYS A 916 15.80 16.65 21.78
CA LYS A 916 16.05 15.57 22.72
C LYS A 916 14.72 14.94 23.19
N PRO A 917 14.47 13.63 23.02
CA PRO A 917 13.15 13.04 23.32
C PRO A 917 12.68 13.25 24.77
N LYS A 918 13.61 13.17 25.73
CA LYS A 918 13.40 13.41 27.17
C LYS A 918 13.02 14.86 27.51
N GLU A 919 13.36 15.81 26.64
CA GLU A 919 12.93 17.20 26.75
C GLU A 919 11.60 17.41 26.02
N TYR A 920 11.48 16.87 24.80
CA TYR A 920 10.32 17.03 23.94
C TYR A 920 9.03 16.54 24.61
N VAL A 921 9.07 15.39 25.30
CA VAL A 921 7.93 14.79 26.00
C VAL A 921 7.30 15.71 27.07
N LYS A 922 8.01 16.74 27.56
CA LYS A 922 7.45 17.76 28.47
C LYS A 922 6.32 18.57 27.83
N VAL A 923 6.35 18.80 26.51
CA VAL A 923 5.26 19.46 25.76
C VAL A 923 4.00 18.59 25.80
N MET A 924 4.18 17.29 25.53
CA MET A 924 3.12 16.28 25.60
C MET A 924 2.55 16.19 27.03
N GLY A 925 3.39 16.25 28.06
CA GLY A 925 2.98 16.31 29.47
C GLY A 925 2.17 17.56 29.84
N ALA A 926 2.38 18.69 29.17
CA ALA A 926 1.54 19.87 29.35
C ALA A 926 0.18 19.74 28.64
N LEU A 927 0.14 19.17 27.43
CA LEU A 927 -1.13 18.87 26.74
C LEU A 927 -1.96 17.81 27.48
N LEU A 928 -1.30 16.83 28.10
CA LEU A 928 -1.90 15.81 28.97
C LEU A 928 -2.59 16.39 30.21
N ASN A 929 -2.17 17.59 30.63
CA ASN A 929 -2.63 18.34 31.80
C ASN A 929 -3.30 19.67 31.39
N ASP A 930 -4.15 19.62 30.37
CA ASP A 930 -5.01 20.73 29.93
C ASP A 930 -4.26 22.07 29.69
N GLY A 931 -3.03 21.98 29.20
CA GLY A 931 -2.17 23.12 28.84
C GLY A 931 -1.24 23.60 29.95
N THR A 932 -1.18 22.92 31.10
CA THR A 932 -0.33 23.28 32.25
C THR A 932 0.78 22.26 32.47
N SER A 933 2.02 22.73 32.62
CA SER A 933 3.18 21.89 32.96
C SER A 933 3.03 21.27 34.36
N PRO A 934 3.04 19.94 34.50
CA PRO A 934 3.01 19.31 35.82
C PRO A 934 4.33 19.51 36.60
N ILE A 935 5.44 19.83 35.91
CA ILE A 935 6.77 20.01 36.50
C ILE A 935 7.01 21.46 36.94
N THR A 936 6.59 22.44 36.15
CA THR A 936 6.89 23.87 36.39
C THR A 936 5.69 24.69 36.87
N GLY A 937 4.48 24.11 36.85
CA GLY A 937 3.22 24.81 37.15
C GLY A 937 2.88 25.93 36.18
N LYS A 938 3.62 26.09 35.07
CA LYS A 938 3.37 27.11 34.06
C LYS A 938 2.34 26.62 33.05
N LYS A 939 1.35 27.47 32.78
CA LYS A 939 0.38 27.29 31.70
C LYS A 939 0.95 27.82 30.39
N ILE A 940 0.80 27.06 29.31
CA ILE A 940 1.15 27.43 27.93
C ILE A 940 -0.06 27.56 27.00
N LEU A 941 -1.21 26.98 27.37
CA LEU A 941 -2.53 27.16 26.73
C LEU A 941 -3.63 27.03 27.79
N GLU A 942 -4.78 27.63 27.55
CA GLU A 942 -6.00 27.41 28.32
C GLU A 942 -6.64 26.05 28.02
N LYS A 943 -7.36 25.51 29.02
CA LYS A 943 -7.99 24.19 28.94
C LYS A 943 -8.91 24.05 27.72
N ALA A 944 -9.76 25.05 27.47
CA ALA A 944 -10.69 25.05 26.34
C ALA A 944 -9.97 25.01 24.98
N THR A 945 -8.76 25.59 24.89
CA THR A 945 -7.93 25.56 23.69
C THR A 945 -7.30 24.18 23.48
N VAL A 946 -6.91 23.49 24.55
CA VAL A 946 -6.45 22.09 24.49
C VAL A 946 -7.61 21.12 24.23
N GLU A 947 -8.83 21.43 24.67
CA GLU A 947 -10.04 20.70 24.26
C GLU A 947 -10.32 20.91 22.76
N LEU A 948 -10.22 22.14 22.26
CA LEU A 948 -10.35 22.48 20.83
C LEU A 948 -9.29 21.81 19.94
N MET A 949 -8.05 21.63 20.41
CA MET A 949 -7.02 20.85 19.71
C MET A 949 -7.44 19.37 19.51
N TRP A 950 -8.27 18.85 20.41
CA TRP A 950 -8.75 17.47 20.46
C TRP A 950 -10.12 17.26 19.77
N GLU A 951 -10.80 18.34 19.35
CA GLU A 951 -12.02 18.22 18.53
C GLU A 951 -11.67 17.70 17.13
N ASN A 952 -12.42 16.72 16.61
CA ASN A 952 -12.25 16.27 15.23
C ASN A 952 -12.74 17.36 14.26
N GLN A 953 -11.81 17.94 13.51
CA GLN A 953 -12.04 19.03 12.55
C GLN A 953 -12.61 18.53 11.20
N ILE A 954 -12.63 17.21 10.97
CA ILE A 954 -13.10 16.57 9.72
C ILE A 954 -14.05 15.38 10.00
N PRO A 955 -15.15 15.58 10.77
CA PRO A 955 -16.05 14.49 11.17
C PRO A 955 -16.82 13.85 9.98
N ASP A 956 -16.81 14.52 8.83
CA ASP A 956 -17.38 14.07 7.55
C ASP A 956 -16.42 13.19 6.73
N GLN A 957 -15.15 13.07 7.11
CA GLN A 957 -14.11 12.33 6.38
C GLN A 957 -13.50 11.19 7.24
N PRO A 958 -14.29 10.22 7.72
CA PRO A 958 -13.85 9.18 8.66
C PRO A 958 -12.84 8.16 8.09
N ASN A 959 -12.39 8.33 6.85
CA ASN A 959 -11.45 7.47 6.12
C ASN A 959 -10.29 8.25 5.48
N PHE A 960 -10.04 9.50 5.88
CA PHE A 960 -9.10 10.42 5.20
C PHE A 960 -7.67 9.87 5.01
N ALA A 961 -7.23 8.94 5.87
CA ALA A 961 -5.92 8.29 5.83
C ALA A 961 -6.02 6.80 5.46
N ARG A 962 -7.00 6.41 4.62
CA ARG A 962 -7.17 5.07 4.04
C ARG A 962 -7.14 5.11 2.52
N GLY A 963 -6.42 4.17 1.90
CA GLY A 963 -6.39 3.99 0.44
C GLY A 963 -5.69 5.12 -0.32
N GLY A 964 -4.82 5.89 0.34
CA GLY A 964 -4.05 6.95 -0.29
C GLY A 964 -3.10 6.45 -1.39
N PRO A 965 -2.72 7.31 -2.35
CA PRO A 965 -1.78 6.95 -3.42
C PRO A 965 -0.39 6.60 -2.85
N ALA A 966 0.43 5.94 -3.68
CA ALA A 966 1.84 5.76 -3.36
C ALA A 966 2.54 7.15 -3.30
N PRO A 967 3.38 7.41 -2.30
CA PRO A 967 4.09 8.67 -2.18
C PRO A 967 5.09 8.85 -3.34
N CYS A 968 5.20 10.08 -3.84
CA CYS A 968 5.99 10.38 -5.03
C CYS A 968 7.49 10.14 -4.88
N ASN A 969 8.02 10.27 -3.67
CA ASN A 969 9.42 9.96 -3.37
C ASN A 969 9.52 8.72 -2.46
N PRO A 970 9.67 7.51 -3.02
CA PRO A 970 9.77 6.27 -2.25
C PRO A 970 11.05 6.18 -1.40
N LEU A 971 12.02 7.09 -1.56
CA LEU A 971 13.17 7.20 -0.66
C LEU A 971 12.85 7.95 0.63
N LEU A 972 11.75 8.74 0.65
CA LEU A 972 11.32 9.55 1.79
C LEU A 972 10.09 8.99 2.51
N ALA A 973 9.21 8.27 1.82
CA ALA A 973 8.08 7.56 2.43
C ALA A 973 7.77 6.23 1.71
N ASN A 974 7.43 5.19 2.47
CA ASN A 974 6.87 3.96 1.94
C ASN A 974 5.37 4.16 1.64
N HIS A 975 4.84 3.43 0.67
CA HIS A 975 3.38 3.32 0.56
C HIS A 975 2.84 2.52 1.75
N SER A 976 1.85 3.09 2.44
CA SER A 976 1.03 2.37 3.42
C SER A 976 -0.44 2.56 3.07
N PRO A 977 -1.25 1.49 2.97
CA PRO A 977 -2.68 1.61 2.64
C PRO A 977 -3.50 2.26 3.78
N GLU A 978 -2.97 2.30 5.00
CA GLU A 978 -3.51 3.07 6.13
C GLU A 978 -2.37 3.58 7.02
N MET A 979 -2.46 4.80 7.55
CA MET A 979 -1.38 5.38 8.39
C MET A 979 -1.30 4.78 9.81
N TYR A 980 -2.41 4.24 10.32
CA TYR A 980 -2.48 3.51 11.59
C TYR A 980 -3.60 2.47 11.47
N PRO A 981 -3.31 1.26 10.95
CA PRO A 981 -4.33 0.22 10.77
C PRO A 981 -4.91 -0.22 12.12
N GLN A 982 -6.23 -0.40 12.18
CA GLN A 982 -6.94 -0.87 13.37
C GLN A 982 -7.99 -1.93 13.01
N SER A 983 -8.14 -2.92 13.87
CA SER A 983 -9.15 -3.96 13.72
C SER A 983 -10.56 -3.37 13.58
N ASN A 984 -11.31 -3.86 12.60
CA ASN A 984 -12.68 -3.42 12.24
C ASN A 984 -12.79 -2.02 11.60
N ASN A 985 -11.68 -1.38 11.20
CA ASN A 985 -11.64 -0.11 10.45
C ASN A 985 -12.53 1.02 11.05
N PRO A 986 -12.41 1.35 12.36
CA PRO A 986 -13.21 2.41 12.98
C PRO A 986 -12.95 3.79 12.34
N PRO A 987 -13.85 4.78 12.55
CA PRO A 987 -13.65 6.14 12.05
C PRO A 987 -12.30 6.74 12.46
N GLN A 988 -11.63 7.38 11.51
CA GLN A 988 -10.45 8.20 11.75
C GLN A 988 -10.88 9.66 12.02
N GLY A 989 -10.01 10.46 12.66
CA GLY A 989 -10.22 11.90 12.79
C GLY A 989 -8.91 12.69 12.82
N TRP A 990 -9.02 14.00 12.64
CA TRP A 990 -7.91 14.95 12.68
C TRP A 990 -8.23 16.10 13.63
N GLY A 991 -7.34 16.39 14.56
CA GLY A 991 -7.43 17.52 15.49
C GLY A 991 -6.81 18.78 14.89
N LEU A 992 -6.23 19.63 15.74
CA LEU A 992 -5.32 20.67 15.28
C LEU A 992 -3.89 20.09 15.25
N SER A 993 -3.38 19.85 14.03
CA SER A 993 -2.05 19.31 13.73
C SER A 993 -1.70 17.91 14.28
N MET A 994 -2.69 17.05 14.50
CA MET A 994 -2.46 15.65 14.90
C MET A 994 -3.63 14.73 14.51
N PHE A 995 -3.33 13.44 14.40
CA PHE A 995 -4.31 12.39 14.18
C PHE A 995 -5.03 12.05 15.49
N LEU A 996 -6.35 11.84 15.43
CA LEU A 996 -7.17 11.43 16.57
C LEU A 996 -7.57 9.95 16.45
N THR A 997 -7.18 9.15 17.44
CA THR A 997 -7.66 7.78 17.63
C THR A 997 -9.08 7.81 18.21
N ILE A 998 -10.11 7.74 17.35
CA ILE A 998 -11.52 7.92 17.76
C ILE A 998 -12.07 6.72 18.55
N ALA A 999 -11.65 5.50 18.21
CA ALA A 999 -11.94 4.28 18.96
C ALA A 999 -10.68 3.72 19.60
N PRO A 1000 -10.76 2.97 20.72
CA PRO A 1000 -9.59 2.35 21.35
C PRO A 1000 -8.79 1.46 20.38
N GLY A 1001 -7.47 1.58 20.41
CA GLY A 1001 -6.58 0.89 19.47
C GLY A 1001 -6.11 -0.48 19.96
N ASP A 1002 -5.70 -1.34 19.03
CA ASP A 1002 -5.21 -2.71 19.31
C ASP A 1002 -3.94 -2.78 20.18
N SER A 1003 -3.23 -1.65 20.35
CA SER A 1003 -2.14 -1.48 21.31
C SER A 1003 -2.61 -1.31 22.77
N GLY A 1004 -3.91 -1.17 23.03
CA GLY A 1004 -4.46 -0.83 24.35
C GLY A 1004 -4.63 0.67 24.60
N ARG A 1005 -4.22 1.50 23.63
CA ARG A 1005 -4.42 2.96 23.59
C ARG A 1005 -5.91 3.31 23.71
N GLY A 1006 -6.23 4.28 24.57
CA GLY A 1006 -7.59 4.79 24.79
C GLY A 1006 -8.19 5.50 23.59
N ALA A 1007 -9.50 5.76 23.67
CA ALA A 1007 -10.15 6.63 22.71
C ALA A 1007 -9.66 8.08 22.92
N ASN A 1008 -9.94 8.95 21.95
CA ASN A 1008 -9.56 10.35 21.98
C ASN A 1008 -8.03 10.59 22.18
N THR A 1009 -7.17 9.64 21.82
CA THR A 1009 -5.72 9.80 21.87
C THR A 1009 -5.24 10.63 20.68
N GLY A 1010 -4.53 11.73 20.96
CA GLY A 1010 -3.90 12.57 19.93
C GLY A 1010 -2.46 12.10 19.66
N TRP A 1011 -2.08 11.91 18.40
CA TRP A 1011 -0.74 11.44 18.03
C TRP A 1011 -0.29 11.98 16.67
N TRP A 1012 1.03 12.11 16.47
CA TRP A 1012 1.60 12.34 15.14
C TRP A 1012 3.06 11.88 15.02
N ALA A 1013 3.62 12.01 13.81
CA ALA A 1013 4.91 11.46 13.42
C ALA A 1013 5.84 12.49 12.76
N GLY A 1014 7.13 12.16 12.76
CA GLY A 1014 8.20 12.79 12.00
C GLY A 1014 8.71 11.86 10.90
N LEU A 1015 9.06 12.44 9.74
CA LEU A 1015 9.46 11.73 8.52
C LEU A 1015 10.55 10.68 8.76
N ALA A 1016 11.53 10.97 9.62
CA ALA A 1016 12.63 10.07 9.98
C ALA A 1016 12.23 8.91 10.94
N ASN A 1017 10.95 8.49 10.89
CA ASN A 1017 10.33 7.50 11.78
C ASN A 1017 10.48 7.82 13.28
N SER A 1018 10.02 9.00 13.67
CA SER A 1018 9.80 9.37 15.08
C SER A 1018 8.31 9.60 15.34
N PHE A 1019 7.81 9.32 16.54
CA PHE A 1019 6.37 9.38 16.86
C PHE A 1019 6.13 9.91 18.28
N PHE A 1020 5.04 10.64 18.49
CA PHE A 1020 4.52 10.96 19.83
C PHE A 1020 3.04 10.60 19.94
N TRP A 1021 2.56 10.36 21.17
CA TRP A 1021 1.14 10.30 21.49
C TRP A 1021 0.83 10.90 22.86
N VAL A 1022 -0.42 11.33 23.06
CA VAL A 1022 -0.98 11.85 24.31
C VAL A 1022 -2.37 11.24 24.50
N ASP A 1023 -2.47 10.28 25.42
CA ASP A 1023 -3.71 9.64 25.81
C ASP A 1023 -4.28 10.34 27.06
N ARG A 1024 -5.24 11.24 26.85
CA ARG A 1024 -5.87 12.02 27.92
C ARG A 1024 -6.82 11.18 28.79
N GLU A 1025 -7.32 10.05 28.29
CA GLU A 1025 -8.17 9.11 29.03
C GLU A 1025 -7.33 8.28 30.02
N LYS A 1026 -6.28 7.61 29.52
CA LYS A 1026 -5.37 6.77 30.31
C LYS A 1026 -4.34 7.55 31.10
N GLY A 1027 -4.09 8.81 30.74
CA GLY A 1027 -3.18 9.67 31.48
C GLY A 1027 -1.71 9.39 31.25
N VAL A 1028 -1.37 8.94 30.04
CA VAL A 1028 0.00 8.63 29.62
C VAL A 1028 0.33 9.37 28.33
N ALA A 1029 1.57 9.79 28.19
CA ALA A 1029 2.11 10.30 26.94
C ALA A 1029 3.51 9.73 26.69
N GLY A 1030 3.89 9.61 25.42
CA GLY A 1030 5.16 9.00 25.05
C GLY A 1030 5.74 9.52 23.75
N VAL A 1031 7.05 9.31 23.60
CA VAL A 1031 7.84 9.65 22.41
C VAL A 1031 8.79 8.49 22.11
N ILE A 1032 8.76 8.00 20.86
CA ILE A 1032 9.81 7.15 20.30
C ILE A 1032 10.52 7.94 19.19
N ALA A 1033 11.84 7.95 19.21
CA ALA A 1033 12.67 8.65 18.25
C ALA A 1033 13.56 7.67 17.47
N GLY A 1034 13.34 7.63 16.16
CA GLY A 1034 14.22 7.02 15.17
C GLY A 1034 14.86 8.08 14.28
N GLN A 1035 15.78 7.67 13.43
CA GLN A 1035 16.43 8.58 12.48
C GLN A 1035 16.73 7.87 11.15
N VAL A 1036 15.68 7.34 10.53
CA VAL A 1036 15.72 6.56 9.27
C VAL A 1036 14.59 7.00 8.34
N VAL A 1037 14.89 7.09 7.04
CA VAL A 1037 13.91 7.20 5.94
C VAL A 1037 14.06 6.00 4.99
N PRO A 1038 13.02 5.58 4.26
CA PRO A 1038 11.68 6.19 4.16
C PRO A 1038 10.82 6.08 5.43
N PHE A 1039 9.88 7.02 5.59
CA PHE A 1039 8.81 6.94 6.58
C PHE A 1039 7.97 5.66 6.41
N GLY A 1040 7.50 5.08 7.51
CA GLY A 1040 6.87 3.76 7.50
C GLY A 1040 7.91 2.63 7.45
N ASP A 1041 9.02 2.78 8.17
CA ASP A 1041 10.11 1.80 8.21
C ASP A 1041 9.64 0.48 8.87
N GLY A 1042 9.87 -0.64 8.16
CA GLY A 1042 9.41 -1.97 8.57
C GLY A 1042 10.07 -2.55 9.84
N LYS A 1043 11.07 -1.88 10.42
CA LYS A 1043 11.65 -2.20 11.74
C LYS A 1043 11.19 -1.21 12.81
N VAL A 1044 11.03 0.08 12.50
CA VAL A 1044 10.53 1.06 13.49
C VAL A 1044 9.05 0.87 13.81
N ILE A 1045 8.19 0.63 12.81
CA ILE A 1045 6.74 0.51 13.04
C ILE A 1045 6.40 -0.62 14.03
N PRO A 1046 6.93 -1.86 13.90
CA PRO A 1046 6.71 -2.90 14.91
C PRO A 1046 7.28 -2.56 16.29
N ALA A 1047 8.43 -1.87 16.35
CA ALA A 1047 9.03 -1.45 17.61
C ALA A 1047 8.15 -0.41 18.34
N TRP A 1048 7.59 0.56 17.61
CA TRP A 1048 6.69 1.59 18.14
C TRP A 1048 5.39 0.97 18.70
N PHE A 1049 4.68 0.16 17.91
CA PHE A 1049 3.48 -0.55 18.38
C PHE A 1049 3.80 -1.48 19.56
N GLY A 1050 4.97 -2.13 19.56
CA GLY A 1050 5.43 -2.99 20.64
C GLY A 1050 5.65 -2.24 21.96
N VAL A 1051 6.38 -1.12 21.96
CA VAL A 1051 6.61 -0.34 23.19
C VAL A 1051 5.34 0.36 23.65
N GLU A 1052 4.49 0.83 22.74
CA GLU A 1052 3.18 1.39 23.09
C GLU A 1052 2.30 0.33 23.78
N LYS A 1053 2.22 -0.88 23.23
CA LYS A 1053 1.46 -1.96 23.86
C LYS A 1053 2.03 -2.37 25.22
N ALA A 1054 3.35 -2.43 25.35
CA ALA A 1054 4.00 -2.73 26.62
C ALA A 1054 3.78 -1.64 27.69
N ILE A 1055 3.49 -0.39 27.31
CA ILE A 1055 2.98 0.64 28.23
C ILE A 1055 1.57 0.27 28.71
N TYR A 1056 0.60 0.09 27.81
CA TYR A 1056 -0.80 -0.13 28.22
C TYR A 1056 -1.03 -1.46 28.94
N ASP A 1057 -0.29 -2.53 28.62
CA ASP A 1057 -0.36 -3.82 29.31
C ASP A 1057 0.20 -3.77 30.76
N ASN A 1058 0.97 -2.73 31.11
CA ASN A 1058 1.66 -2.60 32.40
C ASN A 1058 1.31 -1.33 33.20
N LEU A 1059 0.36 -0.50 32.71
CA LEU A 1059 -0.29 0.56 33.47
C LEU A 1059 -1.30 -0.06 34.46
N GLU A 1060 -1.27 0.40 35.72
CA GLU A 1060 -2.27 0.03 36.72
C GLU A 1060 -3.39 1.10 36.73
N ASN A 1061 -4.66 0.64 36.88
CA ASN A 1061 -5.87 1.49 36.83
C ASN A 1061 -6.24 2.07 38.20
#